data_AF-A0A351AF49-F1
#
_entry.id   AF-A0A351AF49-F1
#
_cell.length_a   1.000
_cell.length_b   1.000
_cell.length_c   1.000
_cell.angle_alpha   90.00
_cell.angle_beta   90.00
_cell.angle_gamma   90.00
#
_symmetry.space_group_name_H-M   'P 1'
#
loop_
_entity.id
_entity.type
_entity.pdbx_description
1 polymer ?
#
loop_
_entity_poly.entity_id
_entity_poly.type
_entity_poly.pdbx_seq_one_letter_code
_entity_poly.pdbx_strand_id
1 'polypeptide(L)'
;MHPNREQGQTLVIAVIILGILLILGTAFAGIVSRNITEAGRAAQRTVGTDLAEAGARLAHTQLLNSELGADWRPALTPPSVTGDDTRDPDALYLRPASAIPWSATMADNGGPDGLGAYSRVFYEKGRVLVRVRYAPGDFGAVGNPTGLLREPGLAQNLIVIETVGRPGSITTNGRIDPSRALSESIQIQNYASVAARDAALGRLKAIDVGFADTKKLMAFASIGLLEHARYITNKFNVSRAAEIGFPLASNNAAAPVIDQVGLNVEYGGQLVGYDGGGTPQTNFSTYGTGAPGAVPGASSGWANVPGGGSLWSNADLTIFGQNRLILNSGLGERWAVAGEIRPANNLASFLVTRYSYDRGGDQWTPTWNAVNTAATPVAIGANQLDSRSVNFSTVGSIVRDAFTTPDSEGFPRAIGRKEPPTTLRVDPQTGQTRYVTMTRSSGAFVNGRNIGRFGLGRNIYVDSPERGNISDDNRSDFGAVRNLPSDWLNPNRAESKGWMGPFYVPIAPYLRLRPDGFEIIRDNRSASPVWRNANGGNTGSSIARFRVRSVEYPVGSGVFRPFILNSIQHAALVSLPAVSLSDADFRNNGQPFDGVIFFEGDVRVRGVIPTDHQLTVVADGTIYIEGSVTKGVVQENGATLQRPSRSAIALMARDHIAVNTTMFFGPAPGETVSAKSASPLPETPNPYELVVGANETATMETEFLLDPAANPNNPATWRTYAETYADAGSGTNYGNWLLTPTAADDNGPAFFAMDFAAQPFASAAGGSWRSMLFPTTLTFGPNVFTHNGATPFFAPAANIPMHGHTDPARNAFPRYEVLRTPLYQPGGSWAGYNLATRLLESTAGNPGGDLQLAVNDPTFLRFRLNGPGGTPNKNLVNGRTVITPHDIRIEAALYAEEGSFYVIPGDSFNGNSADTFANWQTLGATNDERNENRWRAFGVDPTTPFYGEPVAVRVSIRGSLSENMPAPMSDQIKWKAKWGWIPGQIGSSGLQIPAAWVNESG
;
A
#
# COMPACT_ATOMS: atom_id res chain seq x y z
N MET A 1 30.72 40.78 -105.76
CA MET A 1 29.62 41.51 -105.09
C MET A 1 28.30 41.02 -105.67
N HIS A 2 27.47 40.36 -104.86
CA HIS A 2 26.05 40.71 -104.69
C HIS A 2 25.45 39.79 -103.60
N PRO A 3 25.02 40.35 -102.44
CA PRO A 3 24.37 39.59 -101.38
C PRO A 3 22.86 39.52 -101.62
N ASN A 4 22.28 38.33 -101.60
CA ASN A 4 20.83 38.14 -101.55
C ASN A 4 20.36 38.27 -100.10
N ARG A 5 19.45 39.22 -99.87
CA ARG A 5 18.80 39.50 -98.58
C ARG A 5 17.76 38.42 -98.27
N GLU A 6 17.96 37.65 -97.21
CA GLU A 6 16.90 36.89 -96.55
C GLU A 6 16.19 37.80 -95.52
N GLN A 7 15.11 38.46 -95.94
CA GLN A 7 14.23 39.20 -95.04
C GLN A 7 13.08 38.29 -94.60
N GLY A 8 13.22 37.64 -93.44
CA GLY A 8 12.15 36.84 -92.82
C GLY A 8 12.57 35.95 -91.63
N GLN A 9 13.82 35.47 -91.59
CA GLN A 9 14.28 34.53 -90.54
C GLN A 9 14.45 35.17 -89.15
N THR A 10 14.86 36.44 -89.07
CA THR A 10 15.12 37.12 -87.78
C THR A 10 13.84 37.30 -86.95
N LEU A 11 12.70 37.51 -87.60
CA LEU A 11 11.40 37.67 -86.91
C LEU A 11 10.90 36.33 -86.35
N VAL A 12 11.06 35.23 -87.11
CA VAL A 12 10.67 33.89 -86.66
C VAL A 12 11.54 33.43 -85.49
N ILE A 13 12.86 33.69 -85.54
CA ILE A 13 13.77 33.42 -84.42
C ILE A 13 13.41 34.27 -83.20
N ALA A 14 13.09 35.55 -83.38
CA ALA A 14 12.67 36.43 -82.27
C ALA A 14 11.37 35.96 -81.61
N VAL A 15 10.37 35.50 -82.37
CA VAL A 15 9.10 34.98 -81.84
C VAL A 15 9.27 33.63 -81.14
N ILE A 16 10.12 32.74 -81.67
CA ILE A 16 10.44 31.47 -81.01
C ILE A 16 11.20 31.72 -79.70
N ILE A 17 12.16 32.65 -79.67
CA ILE A 17 12.87 33.04 -78.46
C ILE A 17 11.91 33.66 -77.42
N LEU A 18 10.98 34.52 -77.85
CA LEU A 18 9.96 35.10 -76.97
C LEU A 18 9.02 34.02 -76.41
N GLY A 19 8.61 33.04 -77.23
CA GLY A 19 7.81 31.89 -76.81
C GLY A 19 8.55 30.99 -75.80
N ILE A 20 9.84 30.70 -76.05
CA ILE A 20 10.68 29.92 -75.13
C ILE A 20 10.89 30.69 -73.81
N LEU A 21 11.11 32.00 -73.85
CA LEU A 21 11.23 32.85 -72.66
C LEU A 21 9.92 32.90 -71.86
N LEU A 22 8.76 32.91 -72.50
CA LEU A 22 7.46 32.84 -71.83
C LEU A 22 7.24 31.49 -71.13
N ILE A 23 7.61 30.39 -71.78
CA ILE A 23 7.52 29.03 -71.21
C ILE A 23 8.51 28.88 -70.04
N LEU A 24 9.73 29.39 -70.16
CA LEU A 24 10.70 29.41 -69.06
C LEU A 24 10.24 30.31 -67.90
N GLY A 25 9.64 31.47 -68.19
CA GLY A 25 9.09 32.37 -67.18
C GLY A 25 7.93 31.76 -66.40
N THR A 26 7.01 31.06 -67.09
CA THR A 26 5.89 30.35 -66.44
C THR A 26 6.35 29.12 -65.65
N ALA A 27 7.31 28.35 -66.16
CA ALA A 27 7.92 27.24 -65.43
C ALA A 27 8.66 27.71 -64.18
N PHE A 28 9.43 28.81 -64.28
CA PHE A 28 10.12 29.43 -63.14
C PHE A 28 9.14 29.93 -62.08
N ALA A 29 8.08 30.65 -62.49
CA ALA A 29 7.03 31.09 -61.57
C ALA A 29 6.33 29.90 -60.88
N GLY A 30 6.09 28.80 -61.61
CA GLY A 30 5.55 27.57 -61.05
C GLY A 30 6.47 26.91 -60.01
N ILE A 31 7.78 26.86 -60.28
CA ILE A 31 8.79 26.32 -59.35
C ILE A 31 8.90 27.20 -58.11
N VAL A 32 8.94 28.53 -58.26
CA VAL A 32 8.99 29.47 -57.12
C VAL A 32 7.73 29.37 -56.26
N SER A 33 6.55 29.32 -56.87
CA SER A 33 5.28 29.14 -56.15
C SER A 33 5.23 27.82 -55.37
N ARG A 34 5.71 26.73 -56.00
CA ARG A 34 5.81 25.42 -55.35
C ARG A 34 6.79 25.46 -54.17
N ASN A 35 7.98 26.03 -54.35
CA ASN A 35 8.98 26.15 -53.29
C ASN A 35 8.50 27.02 -52.12
N ILE A 36 7.80 28.13 -52.38
CA ILE A 36 7.19 28.97 -51.33
C ILE A 36 6.12 28.17 -50.56
N THR A 37 5.30 27.40 -51.27
CA THR A 37 4.24 26.58 -50.64
C THR A 37 4.83 25.44 -49.82
N GLU A 38 5.87 24.77 -50.33
CA GLU A 38 6.58 23.70 -49.61
C GLU A 38 7.33 24.23 -48.39
N ALA A 39 7.98 25.41 -48.50
CA ALA A 39 8.62 26.09 -47.38
C ALA A 39 7.60 26.55 -46.31
N GLY A 40 6.45 27.08 -46.73
CA GLY A 40 5.34 27.43 -45.82
C GLY A 40 4.81 26.23 -45.04
N ARG A 41 4.58 25.10 -45.72
CA ARG A 41 4.17 23.82 -45.10
C ARG A 41 5.25 23.25 -44.18
N ALA A 42 6.53 23.40 -44.54
CA ALA A 42 7.64 23.00 -43.66
C ALA A 42 7.63 23.83 -42.37
N ALA A 43 7.50 25.16 -42.48
CA ALA A 43 7.42 26.06 -41.33
C ALA A 43 6.22 25.75 -40.42
N GLN A 44 5.04 25.49 -40.99
CA GLN A 44 3.84 25.14 -40.22
C GLN A 44 3.96 23.80 -39.51
N ARG A 45 4.59 22.79 -40.13
CA ARG A 45 4.87 21.50 -39.47
C ARG A 45 5.87 21.63 -38.32
N THR A 46 6.87 22.49 -38.46
CA THR A 46 7.78 22.83 -37.35
C THR A 46 7.02 23.48 -36.21
N VAL A 47 6.17 24.48 -36.49
CA VAL A 47 5.31 25.12 -35.47
C VAL A 47 4.39 24.11 -34.79
N GLY A 48 3.78 23.19 -35.54
CA GLY A 48 2.96 22.12 -34.98
C GLY A 48 3.74 21.23 -34.01
N THR A 49 5.00 20.92 -34.34
CA THR A 49 5.90 20.13 -33.49
C THR A 49 6.28 20.88 -32.21
N ASP A 50 6.69 22.15 -32.34
CA ASP A 50 7.04 22.99 -31.20
C ASP A 50 5.85 23.17 -30.24
N LEU A 51 4.63 23.35 -30.78
CA LEU A 51 3.40 23.46 -29.99
C LEU A 51 3.06 22.14 -29.28
N ALA A 52 3.21 21.00 -29.94
CA ALA A 52 2.96 19.69 -29.33
C ALA A 52 3.96 19.42 -28.18
N GLU A 53 5.23 19.75 -28.38
CA GLU A 53 6.25 19.65 -27.35
C GLU A 53 6.00 20.63 -26.19
N ALA A 54 5.61 21.88 -26.48
CA ALA A 54 5.25 22.87 -25.48
C ALA A 54 4.10 22.39 -24.58
N GLY A 55 3.08 21.73 -25.15
CA GLY A 55 2.01 21.11 -24.36
C GLY A 55 2.50 19.99 -23.46
N ALA A 56 3.46 19.18 -23.92
CA ALA A 56 4.01 18.07 -23.13
C ALA A 56 4.85 18.61 -21.97
N ARG A 57 5.66 19.65 -22.23
CA ARG A 57 6.44 20.37 -21.21
C ARG A 57 5.55 21.07 -20.19
N LEU A 58 4.44 21.68 -20.64
CA LEU A 58 3.45 22.28 -19.74
C LEU A 58 2.86 21.23 -18.80
N ALA A 59 2.36 20.12 -19.35
CA ALA A 59 1.78 19.05 -18.53
C ALA A 59 2.81 18.50 -17.55
N HIS A 60 4.04 18.22 -17.99
CA HIS A 60 5.10 17.74 -17.12
C HIS A 60 5.44 18.74 -16.00
N THR A 61 5.50 20.04 -16.32
CA THR A 61 5.72 21.10 -15.34
C THR A 61 4.60 21.14 -14.29
N GLN A 62 3.35 20.95 -14.71
CA GLN A 62 2.22 20.92 -13.78
C GLN A 62 2.24 19.67 -12.90
N LEU A 63 2.61 18.51 -13.44
CA LEU A 63 2.79 17.28 -12.66
C LEU A 63 3.87 17.46 -11.56
N LEU A 64 4.93 18.22 -11.86
CA LEU A 64 6.02 18.47 -10.91
C LEU A 64 5.74 19.60 -9.91
N ASN A 65 5.10 20.68 -10.34
CA ASN A 65 5.08 21.95 -9.60
C ASN A 65 3.69 22.42 -9.15
N SER A 66 2.60 21.91 -9.72
CA SER A 66 1.24 22.34 -9.33
C SER A 66 0.89 21.87 -7.91
N GLU A 67 -0.19 22.36 -7.31
CA GLU A 67 -0.66 21.80 -6.04
C GLU A 67 -1.10 20.33 -6.21
N LEU A 68 -1.79 20.00 -7.29
CA LEU A 68 -2.35 18.66 -7.54
C LEU A 68 -1.31 17.60 -7.92
N GLY A 69 -0.11 17.99 -8.36
CA GLY A 69 0.97 17.05 -8.65
C GLY A 69 0.63 15.97 -9.66
N ALA A 70 0.87 14.70 -9.30
CA ALA A 70 0.58 13.54 -10.15
C ALA A 70 -0.93 13.41 -10.52
N ASP A 71 -1.81 13.98 -9.69
CA ASP A 71 -3.25 14.02 -9.92
C ASP A 71 -3.69 15.21 -10.76
N TRP A 72 -2.77 16.11 -11.12
CA TRP A 72 -3.08 17.23 -11.98
C TRP A 72 -3.64 16.76 -13.33
N ARG A 73 -4.78 17.33 -13.71
CA ARG A 73 -5.35 17.21 -15.05
C ARG A 73 -5.67 18.61 -15.54
N PRO A 74 -5.48 18.92 -16.83
CA PRO A 74 -5.86 20.21 -17.37
C PRO A 74 -7.39 20.38 -17.28
N ALA A 75 -7.85 21.61 -17.02
CA ALA A 75 -9.27 21.91 -16.97
C ALA A 75 -9.91 21.68 -18.35
N LEU A 76 -10.94 20.84 -18.39
CA LEU A 76 -11.62 20.48 -19.63
C LEU A 76 -12.14 21.73 -20.35
N THR A 77 -11.85 21.82 -21.64
CA THR A 77 -12.36 22.89 -22.50
C THR A 77 -13.68 22.44 -23.11
N PRO A 78 -14.82 23.06 -22.76
CA PRO A 78 -16.09 22.69 -23.36
C PRO A 78 -16.08 23.07 -24.86
N PRO A 79 -16.59 22.20 -25.74
CA PRO A 79 -16.75 22.53 -27.16
C PRO A 79 -17.84 23.59 -27.35
N SER A 80 -17.71 24.42 -28.38
CA SER A 80 -18.75 25.38 -28.76
C SER A 80 -19.94 24.66 -29.39
N VAL A 81 -21.03 24.48 -28.64
CA VAL A 81 -22.22 23.71 -29.09
C VAL A 81 -23.40 24.59 -29.47
N THR A 82 -24.21 24.10 -30.42
CA THR A 82 -25.55 24.61 -30.74
C THR A 82 -26.49 23.41 -30.76
N GLY A 83 -27.17 23.15 -29.64
CA GLY A 83 -27.87 21.88 -29.41
C GLY A 83 -26.88 20.74 -29.17
N ASP A 84 -27.02 19.64 -29.91
CA ASP A 84 -26.11 18.48 -29.85
C ASP A 84 -24.94 18.55 -30.83
N ASP A 85 -24.94 19.56 -31.71
CA ASP A 85 -23.95 19.73 -32.76
C ASP A 85 -22.94 20.82 -32.41
N THR A 86 -21.77 20.75 -33.06
CA THR A 86 -20.72 21.77 -32.98
C THR A 86 -20.11 22.07 -34.35
N ARG A 87 -19.59 23.30 -34.49
CA ARG A 87 -18.70 23.71 -35.59
C ARG A 87 -17.27 24.00 -35.10
N ASP A 88 -16.91 23.52 -33.91
CA ASP A 88 -15.57 23.74 -33.38
C ASP A 88 -14.52 22.94 -34.20
N PRO A 89 -13.44 23.55 -34.73
CA PRO A 89 -12.43 22.84 -35.50
C PRO A 89 -11.68 21.75 -34.73
N ASP A 90 -11.69 21.78 -33.39
CA ASP A 90 -11.10 20.77 -32.51
C ASP A 90 -12.14 19.83 -31.88
N ALA A 91 -13.38 19.82 -32.38
CA ALA A 91 -14.50 19.03 -31.85
C ALA A 91 -14.18 17.55 -31.61
N LEU A 92 -13.36 16.92 -32.47
CA LEU A 92 -12.91 15.55 -32.31
C LEU A 92 -12.24 15.29 -30.94
N TYR A 93 -11.43 16.23 -30.48
CA TYR A 93 -10.65 16.09 -29.24
C TYR A 93 -11.39 16.63 -28.01
N LEU A 94 -12.24 17.64 -28.18
CA LEU A 94 -13.03 18.25 -27.09
C LEU A 94 -14.35 17.50 -26.80
N ARG A 95 -14.65 16.45 -27.56
CA ARG A 95 -15.90 15.69 -27.44
C ARG A 95 -16.12 15.20 -25.99
N PRO A 96 -17.28 15.48 -25.38
CA PRO A 96 -17.59 15.02 -24.03
C PRO A 96 -17.85 13.51 -23.97
N ALA A 97 -17.93 12.97 -22.76
CA ALA A 97 -18.36 11.60 -22.50
C ALA A 97 -19.79 11.36 -23.00
N SER A 98 -20.11 10.11 -23.35
CA SER A 98 -21.47 9.73 -23.75
C SER A 98 -21.99 8.56 -22.93
N ALA A 99 -23.31 8.47 -22.77
CA ALA A 99 -23.97 7.35 -22.09
C ALA A 99 -23.90 6.04 -22.88
N ILE A 100 -23.47 6.10 -24.15
CA ILE A 100 -23.32 4.92 -25.01
C ILE A 100 -21.89 4.38 -24.84
N PRO A 101 -21.72 3.10 -24.45
CA PRO A 101 -20.41 2.54 -24.20
C PRO A 101 -19.55 2.51 -25.48
N TRP A 102 -18.27 2.84 -25.37
CA TRP A 102 -17.31 2.85 -26.49
C TRP A 102 -17.22 1.49 -27.19
N SER A 103 -17.16 0.43 -26.38
CA SER A 103 -17.20 -0.98 -26.78
C SER A 103 -17.99 -1.79 -25.75
N ALA A 104 -18.14 -3.11 -25.94
CA ALA A 104 -18.80 -3.98 -24.97
C ALA A 104 -18.18 -3.94 -23.55
N THR A 105 -16.91 -3.53 -23.44
CA THR A 105 -16.13 -3.54 -22.19
C THR A 105 -15.62 -2.17 -21.77
N MET A 106 -15.83 -1.12 -22.57
CA MET A 106 -15.28 0.22 -22.32
C MET A 106 -16.38 1.27 -22.29
N ALA A 107 -16.43 2.06 -21.21
CA ALA A 107 -17.23 3.28 -21.14
C ALA A 107 -16.66 4.36 -22.09
N ASP A 108 -17.52 5.22 -22.61
CA ASP A 108 -17.10 6.31 -23.48
C ASP A 108 -16.86 7.60 -22.68
N ASN A 109 -15.60 7.90 -22.37
CA ASN A 109 -15.21 9.09 -21.61
C ASN A 109 -15.01 10.34 -22.49
N GLY A 110 -15.29 10.25 -23.80
CA GLY A 110 -15.09 11.37 -24.73
C GLY A 110 -13.79 11.30 -25.51
N GLY A 111 -13.50 12.33 -26.30
CA GLY A 111 -12.35 12.39 -27.19
C GLY A 111 -12.40 11.44 -28.41
N PRO A 112 -11.30 11.29 -29.17
CA PRO A 112 -11.25 10.56 -30.44
C PRO A 112 -11.30 9.03 -30.32
N ASP A 113 -11.04 8.52 -29.12
CA ASP A 113 -10.76 7.11 -28.78
C ASP A 113 -11.56 6.61 -27.56
N GLY A 114 -12.45 7.43 -27.01
CA GLY A 114 -13.25 7.09 -25.83
C GLY A 114 -12.49 7.17 -24.50
N LEU A 115 -11.22 7.59 -24.51
CA LEU A 115 -10.35 7.62 -23.33
C LEU A 115 -10.35 8.96 -22.58
N GLY A 116 -11.20 9.90 -22.97
CA GLY A 116 -11.31 11.21 -22.33
C GLY A 116 -11.13 12.38 -23.29
N ALA A 117 -11.78 13.50 -23.00
CA ALA A 117 -11.61 14.74 -23.75
C ALA A 117 -10.22 15.39 -23.50
N TYR A 118 -9.76 16.16 -24.48
CA TYR A 118 -8.57 17.01 -24.37
C TYR A 118 -8.95 18.40 -23.87
N SER A 119 -7.96 19.12 -23.34
CA SER A 119 -8.08 20.52 -22.94
C SER A 119 -7.24 21.40 -23.85
N ARG A 120 -7.75 22.58 -24.20
CA ARG A 120 -7.09 23.52 -25.11
C ARG A 120 -6.24 24.51 -24.33
N VAL A 121 -5.02 24.75 -24.78
CA VAL A 121 -4.13 25.81 -24.30
C VAL A 121 -3.67 26.65 -25.49
N PHE A 122 -3.80 27.96 -25.37
CA PHE A 122 -3.48 28.91 -26.45
C PHE A 122 -2.05 29.43 -26.35
N TYR A 123 -1.41 29.59 -27.50
CA TYR A 123 -0.11 30.21 -27.68
C TYR A 123 -0.19 31.25 -28.81
N GLU A 124 0.82 32.10 -28.96
CA GLU A 124 0.84 33.16 -29.97
C GLU A 124 0.67 32.62 -31.40
N LYS A 125 1.37 31.52 -31.73
CA LYS A 125 1.38 30.93 -33.09
C LYS A 125 0.33 29.85 -33.32
N GLY A 126 -0.52 29.54 -32.34
CA GLY A 126 -1.51 28.48 -32.46
C GLY A 126 -2.06 27.99 -31.12
N ARG A 127 -2.41 26.72 -31.06
CA ARG A 127 -2.96 26.09 -29.85
C ARG A 127 -2.46 24.67 -29.71
N VAL A 128 -2.47 24.18 -28.48
CA VAL A 128 -2.25 22.78 -28.18
C VAL A 128 -3.48 22.20 -27.53
N LEU A 129 -3.77 20.95 -27.84
CA LEU A 129 -4.76 20.14 -27.16
C LEU A 129 -3.99 19.14 -26.31
N VAL A 130 -4.22 19.14 -25.00
CA VAL A 130 -3.47 18.32 -24.04
C VAL A 130 -4.44 17.43 -23.26
N ARG A 131 -4.09 16.15 -23.14
CA ARG A 131 -4.76 15.19 -22.28
C ARG A 131 -3.70 14.49 -21.43
N VAL A 132 -3.96 14.41 -20.13
CA VAL A 132 -3.13 13.66 -19.18
C VAL A 132 -3.95 12.50 -18.67
N ARG A 133 -3.43 11.28 -18.77
CA ARG A 133 -4.12 10.08 -18.31
C ARG A 133 -3.18 9.24 -17.46
N TYR A 134 -3.72 8.72 -16.38
CA TYR A 134 -3.15 7.57 -15.70
C TYR A 134 -3.89 6.34 -16.23
N ALA A 135 -3.17 5.42 -16.86
CA ALA A 135 -3.76 4.37 -17.70
C ALA A 135 -3.48 2.93 -17.23
N PRO A 136 -3.50 2.59 -15.92
CA PRO A 136 -3.46 1.19 -15.54
C PRO A 136 -4.70 0.48 -16.10
N GLY A 137 -5.90 1.04 -15.98
CA GLY A 137 -7.16 0.43 -16.45
C GLY A 137 -7.26 0.13 -17.96
N ASP A 138 -6.34 0.64 -18.80
CA ASP A 138 -6.25 0.26 -20.21
C ASP A 138 -5.79 -1.22 -20.37
N PHE A 139 -5.49 -1.95 -19.27
CA PHE A 139 -5.20 -3.40 -19.23
C PHE A 139 -6.20 -4.28 -20.00
N GLY A 140 -7.50 -3.95 -19.97
CA GLY A 140 -8.52 -4.67 -20.75
C GLY A 140 -8.30 -4.60 -22.27
N ALA A 141 -7.62 -3.54 -22.75
CA ALA A 141 -7.24 -3.35 -24.15
C ALA A 141 -5.87 -3.95 -24.50
N VAL A 142 -5.12 -4.47 -23.53
CA VAL A 142 -3.81 -5.12 -23.75
C VAL A 142 -3.95 -6.48 -24.46
N GLY A 143 -5.13 -7.10 -24.40
CA GLY A 143 -5.46 -8.33 -25.14
C GLY A 143 -5.56 -8.14 -26.66
N ASN A 144 -5.78 -6.91 -27.14
CA ASN A 144 -5.77 -6.59 -28.57
C ASN A 144 -5.28 -5.16 -28.77
N PRO A 145 -3.95 -4.91 -28.91
CA PRO A 145 -3.40 -3.57 -29.05
C PRO A 145 -3.80 -2.97 -30.40
N THR A 146 -5.02 -2.43 -30.49
CA THR A 146 -5.49 -1.61 -31.59
C THR A 146 -5.15 -0.13 -31.37
N GLY A 147 -4.08 0.14 -30.62
CA GLY A 147 -3.57 1.48 -30.29
C GLY A 147 -2.17 1.72 -30.84
N LEU A 148 -1.63 2.92 -30.61
CA LEU A 148 -0.32 3.34 -31.14
C LEU A 148 0.88 2.63 -30.48
N LEU A 149 0.69 1.95 -29.34
CA LEU A 149 1.76 1.31 -28.58
C LEU A 149 1.86 -0.19 -28.91
N ARG A 150 3.06 -0.63 -29.27
CA ARG A 150 3.37 -2.04 -29.60
C ARG A 150 3.28 -2.95 -28.36
N GLU A 151 3.71 -2.45 -27.21
CA GLU A 151 3.75 -3.15 -25.92
C GLU A 151 3.16 -2.24 -24.81
N PRO A 152 1.83 -2.08 -24.76
CA PRO A 152 1.18 -1.17 -23.79
C PRO A 152 1.47 -1.55 -22.33
N GLY A 153 1.78 -2.82 -22.04
CA GLY A 153 2.18 -3.28 -20.71
C GLY A 153 3.42 -2.57 -20.14
N LEU A 154 4.35 -2.11 -20.99
CA LEU A 154 5.53 -1.35 -20.54
C LEU A 154 5.19 0.05 -20.01
N ALA A 155 4.02 0.59 -20.36
CA ALA A 155 3.57 1.92 -19.96
C ALA A 155 2.63 1.91 -18.75
N GLN A 156 2.35 0.74 -18.17
CA GLN A 156 1.33 0.56 -17.11
C GLN A 156 1.55 1.46 -15.89
N ASN A 157 2.82 1.74 -15.58
CA ASN A 157 3.24 2.45 -14.38
C ASN A 157 3.63 3.91 -14.69
N LEU A 158 3.24 4.42 -15.85
CA LEU A 158 3.59 5.75 -16.32
C LEU A 158 2.34 6.61 -16.52
N ILE A 159 2.49 7.91 -16.37
CA ILE A 159 1.49 8.89 -16.80
C ILE A 159 1.65 9.11 -18.30
N VAL A 160 0.55 8.94 -19.03
CA VAL A 160 0.51 9.20 -20.47
C VAL A 160 0.08 10.64 -20.70
N ILE A 161 0.93 11.39 -21.38
CA ILE A 161 0.67 12.77 -21.79
C ILE A 161 0.49 12.76 -23.31
N GLU A 162 -0.71 13.08 -23.76
CA GLU A 162 -1.05 13.16 -25.18
C GLU A 162 -1.24 14.61 -25.57
N THR A 163 -0.52 15.04 -26.61
CA THR A 163 -0.57 16.42 -27.08
C THR A 163 -0.77 16.48 -28.58
N VAL A 164 -1.56 17.47 -29.00
CA VAL A 164 -1.84 17.74 -30.41
C VAL A 164 -1.57 19.22 -30.66
N GLY A 165 -0.46 19.52 -31.32
CA GLY A 165 -0.08 20.87 -31.73
C GLY A 165 -0.80 21.26 -33.01
N ARG A 166 -1.55 22.37 -32.98
CA ARG A 166 -2.29 22.90 -34.11
C ARG A 166 -1.87 24.34 -34.40
N PRO A 167 -1.18 24.59 -35.53
CA PRO A 167 -0.86 25.95 -35.97
C PRO A 167 -2.11 26.80 -36.22
N GLY A 168 -1.98 28.11 -36.01
CA GLY A 168 -3.06 29.08 -36.23
C GLY A 168 -3.95 29.30 -35.00
N SER A 169 -4.06 30.57 -34.59
CA SER A 169 -5.00 30.97 -33.53
C SER A 169 -6.43 30.89 -34.06
N ILE A 170 -7.32 30.36 -33.22
CA ILE A 170 -8.77 30.38 -33.43
C ILE A 170 -9.44 31.46 -32.57
N THR A 171 -8.65 32.29 -31.87
CA THR A 171 -9.16 33.33 -30.97
C THR A 171 -8.79 34.72 -31.47
N THR A 172 -9.76 35.63 -31.38
CA THR A 172 -9.58 37.07 -31.54
C THR A 172 -10.20 37.76 -30.33
N ASN A 173 -9.45 38.59 -29.60
CA ASN A 173 -9.90 39.24 -28.37
C ASN A 173 -10.48 38.27 -27.32
N GLY A 174 -9.87 37.08 -27.17
CA GLY A 174 -10.28 36.08 -26.18
C GLY A 174 -11.56 35.30 -26.50
N ARG A 175 -12.14 35.48 -27.69
CA ARG A 175 -13.31 34.71 -28.18
C ARG A 175 -12.95 33.88 -29.40
N ILE A 176 -13.62 32.73 -29.57
CA ILE A 176 -13.47 31.88 -30.76
C ILE A 176 -13.96 32.68 -31.98
N ASP A 177 -13.11 32.85 -32.97
CA ASP A 177 -13.40 33.57 -34.21
C ASP A 177 -14.37 32.76 -35.08
N PRO A 178 -15.59 33.27 -35.38
CA PRO A 178 -16.58 32.56 -36.19
C PRO A 178 -16.10 32.24 -37.61
N SER A 179 -15.13 33.01 -38.15
CA SER A 179 -14.55 32.77 -39.48
C SER A 179 -13.62 31.54 -39.53
N ARG A 180 -13.26 30.99 -38.36
CA ARG A 180 -12.40 29.82 -38.20
C ARG A 180 -13.18 28.55 -37.81
N ALA A 181 -14.52 28.62 -37.79
CA ALA A 181 -15.39 27.49 -37.53
C ALA A 181 -15.43 26.50 -38.72
N LEU A 182 -15.79 25.25 -38.44
CA LEU A 182 -16.06 24.26 -39.48
C LEU A 182 -17.21 24.73 -40.38
N SER A 183 -17.11 24.40 -41.67
CA SER A 183 -18.15 24.70 -42.66
C SER A 183 -19.46 23.93 -42.42
N GLU A 184 -19.37 22.78 -41.75
CA GLU A 184 -20.50 21.93 -41.38
C GLU A 184 -20.63 21.76 -39.86
N SER A 185 -21.87 21.59 -39.39
CA SER A 185 -22.19 21.26 -37.99
C SER A 185 -22.22 19.74 -37.82
N ILE A 186 -21.58 19.22 -36.78
CA ILE A 186 -21.48 17.78 -36.53
C ILE A 186 -21.87 17.45 -35.09
N GLN A 187 -22.65 16.38 -34.92
CA GLN A 187 -23.10 15.90 -33.62
C GLN A 187 -21.95 15.39 -32.74
N ILE A 188 -21.89 15.86 -31.50
CA ILE A 188 -20.85 15.47 -30.53
C ILE A 188 -21.38 14.89 -29.21
N GLN A 189 -22.69 14.93 -28.98
CA GLN A 189 -23.33 14.44 -27.76
C GLN A 189 -24.74 13.89 -28.05
N ASN A 190 -25.33 13.21 -27.05
CA ASN A 190 -26.70 12.66 -27.11
C ASN A 190 -26.98 11.78 -28.34
N TYR A 191 -26.03 10.90 -28.68
CA TYR A 191 -26.18 9.97 -29.80
C TYR A 191 -27.37 9.03 -29.58
N ALA A 192 -28.15 8.77 -30.64
CA ALA A 192 -29.29 7.87 -30.57
C ALA A 192 -28.89 6.37 -30.54
N SER A 193 -27.70 6.03 -31.04
CA SER A 193 -27.18 4.66 -31.07
C SER A 193 -25.66 4.63 -31.26
N VAL A 194 -25.04 3.45 -31.04
CA VAL A 194 -23.61 3.19 -31.33
C VAL A 194 -23.27 3.53 -32.79
N ALA A 195 -24.13 3.11 -33.73
CA ALA A 195 -23.92 3.40 -35.16
C ALA A 195 -23.96 4.90 -35.48
N ALA A 196 -24.84 5.66 -34.82
CA ALA A 196 -24.91 7.12 -34.98
C ALA A 196 -23.64 7.81 -34.45
N ARG A 197 -23.14 7.38 -33.29
CA ARG A 197 -21.86 7.84 -32.73
C ARG A 197 -20.71 7.56 -33.68
N ASP A 198 -20.58 6.33 -34.17
CA ASP A 198 -19.46 5.91 -35.00
C ASP A 198 -19.46 6.64 -36.35
N ALA A 199 -20.64 6.90 -36.92
CA ALA A 199 -20.79 7.72 -38.12
C ALA A 199 -20.34 9.18 -37.88
N ALA A 200 -20.78 9.81 -36.79
CA ALA A 200 -20.38 11.17 -36.43
C ALA A 200 -18.87 11.27 -36.16
N LEU A 201 -18.31 10.28 -35.44
CA LEU A 201 -16.88 10.19 -35.17
C LEU A 201 -16.07 9.96 -36.46
N GLY A 202 -16.56 9.13 -37.38
CA GLY A 202 -15.97 8.92 -38.69
C GLY A 202 -15.84 10.23 -39.48
N ARG A 203 -16.88 11.07 -39.45
CA ARG A 203 -16.86 12.41 -40.07
C ARG A 203 -15.83 13.34 -39.39
N LEU A 204 -15.82 13.39 -38.07
CA LEU A 204 -14.84 14.19 -37.32
C LEU A 204 -13.39 13.76 -37.61
N LYS A 205 -13.14 12.45 -37.72
CA LYS A 205 -11.83 11.90 -38.10
C LYS A 205 -11.45 12.27 -39.54
N ALA A 206 -12.40 12.24 -40.48
CA ALA A 206 -12.15 12.67 -41.86
C ALA A 206 -11.77 14.15 -41.95
N ILE A 207 -12.42 15.00 -41.15
CA ILE A 207 -12.05 16.42 -41.03
C ILE A 207 -10.68 16.60 -40.38
N ASP A 208 -10.36 15.85 -39.32
CA ASP A 208 -9.05 15.91 -38.65
C ASP A 208 -7.89 15.62 -39.62
N VAL A 209 -8.06 14.64 -40.52
CA VAL A 209 -7.09 14.28 -41.56
C VAL A 209 -6.82 15.45 -42.54
N GLY A 210 -7.79 16.34 -42.75
CA GLY A 210 -7.63 17.54 -43.58
C GLY A 210 -6.66 18.57 -43.01
N PHE A 211 -6.35 18.53 -41.71
CA PHE A 211 -5.41 19.45 -41.07
C PHE A 211 -3.97 18.94 -41.14
N ALA A 212 -3.36 19.04 -42.32
CA ALA A 212 -2.03 18.48 -42.65
C ALA A 212 -0.86 19.01 -41.79
N ASP A 213 -1.01 20.15 -41.12
CA ASP A 213 0.05 20.77 -40.30
C ASP A 213 -0.05 20.40 -38.80
N THR A 214 -0.93 19.47 -38.45
CA THR A 214 -1.11 19.01 -37.06
C THR A 214 -0.03 18.00 -36.68
N LYS A 215 0.57 18.16 -35.49
CA LYS A 215 1.47 17.14 -34.91
C LYS A 215 0.86 16.54 -33.66
N LYS A 216 0.81 15.20 -33.61
CA LYS A 216 0.42 14.42 -32.42
C LYS A 216 1.69 13.88 -31.76
N LEU A 217 1.79 14.03 -30.45
CA LEU A 217 2.88 13.53 -29.64
C LEU A 217 2.32 12.82 -28.41
N MET A 218 2.95 11.72 -28.05
CA MET A 218 2.67 11.00 -26.81
C MET A 218 3.98 10.95 -26.02
N ALA A 219 3.92 11.43 -24.79
CA ALA A 219 5.02 11.40 -23.84
C ALA A 219 4.62 10.56 -22.63
N PHE A 220 5.61 9.95 -21.99
CA PHE A 220 5.44 9.19 -20.76
C PHE A 220 6.19 9.90 -19.64
N ALA A 221 5.48 10.20 -18.56
CA ALA A 221 6.04 10.76 -17.35
C ALA A 221 6.09 9.70 -16.26
N SER A 222 7.22 9.66 -15.56
CA SER A 222 7.42 8.80 -14.41
C SER A 222 6.49 9.24 -13.26
N ILE A 223 5.88 8.27 -12.57
CA ILE A 223 5.09 8.52 -11.35
C ILE A 223 6.01 8.61 -10.12
N GLY A 224 7.26 8.15 -10.24
CA GLY A 224 8.29 8.20 -9.20
C GLY A 224 8.14 7.11 -8.14
N LEU A 225 7.04 7.11 -7.37
CA LEU A 225 6.88 6.30 -6.15
C LEU A 225 6.22 4.92 -6.35
N LEU A 226 5.34 4.81 -7.35
CA LEU A 226 4.46 3.66 -7.54
C LEU A 226 4.89 2.77 -8.72
N GLU A 227 6.06 3.05 -9.31
CA GLU A 227 6.49 2.35 -10.52
C GLU A 227 7.13 1.00 -10.28
N HIS A 228 7.73 0.84 -9.10
CA HIS A 228 8.47 -0.34 -8.69
C HIS A 228 7.87 -0.83 -7.39
N ALA A 229 7.90 -2.14 -7.18
CA ALA A 229 7.52 -2.71 -5.89
C ALA A 229 8.47 -2.24 -4.79
N ARG A 230 9.75 -2.06 -5.11
CA ARG A 230 10.73 -1.40 -4.23
C ARG A 230 11.55 -0.34 -4.95
N TYR A 231 11.71 0.84 -4.37
CA TYR A 231 12.61 1.88 -4.87
C TYR A 231 13.54 2.41 -3.76
N ILE A 232 14.84 2.19 -3.92
CA ILE A 232 15.89 2.76 -3.08
C ILE A 232 16.38 4.05 -3.73
N THR A 233 16.05 5.20 -3.14
CA THR A 233 16.22 6.50 -3.81
C THR A 233 17.62 7.07 -3.67
N ASN A 234 18.37 6.73 -2.62
CA ASN A 234 19.68 7.29 -2.28
C ASN A 234 19.71 8.81 -2.49
N LYS A 235 18.75 9.51 -1.85
CA LYS A 235 18.52 10.95 -1.97
C LYS A 235 19.80 11.76 -1.73
N PHE A 236 20.58 11.34 -0.74
CA PHE A 236 21.82 12.02 -0.33
C PHE A 236 23.09 11.52 -1.02
N ASN A 237 22.98 10.62 -2.01
CA ASN A 237 24.12 10.04 -2.72
C ASN A 237 25.18 9.46 -1.77
N VAL A 238 24.74 8.72 -0.76
CA VAL A 238 25.66 8.04 0.16
C VAL A 238 26.41 6.92 -0.59
N SER A 239 27.67 6.70 -0.21
CA SER A 239 28.53 5.67 -0.78
C SER A 239 28.30 4.27 -0.19
N ARG A 240 27.53 4.18 0.91
CA ARG A 240 27.15 2.91 1.52
C ARG A 240 26.22 2.16 0.57
N ALA A 241 26.52 0.90 0.29
CA ALA A 241 25.60 0.04 -0.46
C ALA A 241 24.31 -0.21 0.34
N ALA A 242 23.20 -0.33 -0.37
CA ALA A 242 21.94 -0.79 0.20
C ALA A 242 22.00 -2.32 0.36
N GLU A 243 21.76 -2.78 1.58
CA GLU A 243 21.86 -4.19 1.97
C GLU A 243 20.47 -4.82 1.99
N ILE A 244 20.25 -5.88 1.20
CA ILE A 244 18.96 -6.56 1.09
C ILE A 244 19.13 -8.09 1.12
N GLY A 245 18.04 -8.80 1.40
CA GLY A 245 18.01 -10.26 1.48
C GLY A 245 18.22 -10.79 2.89
N PHE A 246 18.40 -12.10 3.02
CA PHE A 246 18.42 -12.80 4.30
C PHE A 246 19.79 -13.47 4.53
N PRO A 247 20.55 -13.15 5.59
CA PRO A 247 21.86 -13.76 5.82
C PRO A 247 21.75 -15.26 6.16
N LEU A 248 22.52 -16.10 5.48
CA LEU A 248 22.56 -17.55 5.65
C LEU A 248 23.92 -18.00 6.20
N ALA A 249 23.96 -19.04 7.06
CA ALA A 249 25.22 -19.65 7.51
C ALA A 249 25.66 -20.86 6.67
N SER A 250 24.74 -21.54 5.97
CA SER A 250 25.07 -22.63 5.05
C SER A 250 23.98 -22.86 3.97
N ASN A 251 24.35 -23.51 2.87
CA ASN A 251 23.45 -23.88 1.75
C ASN A 251 22.86 -25.29 1.87
N ASN A 252 22.92 -25.93 3.05
CA ASN A 252 22.46 -27.32 3.18
C ASN A 252 20.93 -27.41 3.20
N ALA A 253 20.34 -27.63 2.03
CA ALA A 253 18.91 -27.91 1.82
C ALA A 253 18.38 -29.18 2.54
N ALA A 254 19.23 -29.91 3.27
CA ALA A 254 18.89 -31.17 3.94
C ALA A 254 18.95 -31.08 5.49
N ALA A 255 19.30 -29.92 6.07
CA ALA A 255 19.30 -29.76 7.51
C ALA A 255 17.95 -29.18 7.98
N PRO A 256 17.16 -29.88 8.81
CA PRO A 256 15.90 -29.36 9.38
C PRO A 256 16.12 -28.24 10.41
N VAL A 257 17.38 -27.87 10.66
CA VAL A 257 17.82 -26.79 11.54
C VAL A 257 18.98 -26.06 10.86
N ILE A 258 18.75 -24.82 10.45
CA ILE A 258 19.78 -23.97 9.84
C ILE A 258 20.10 -22.86 10.82
N ASP A 259 21.30 -22.85 11.38
CA ASP A 259 21.81 -21.65 12.04
C ASP A 259 21.93 -20.52 11.00
N GLN A 260 21.43 -19.34 11.31
CA GLN A 260 21.52 -18.17 10.46
C GLN A 260 22.44 -17.16 11.15
N VAL A 261 23.51 -16.76 10.47
CA VAL A 261 24.57 -15.93 11.04
C VAL A 261 23.98 -14.66 11.66
N GLY A 262 24.16 -14.52 12.97
CA GLY A 262 23.73 -13.33 13.74
C GLY A 262 22.34 -13.42 14.35
N LEU A 263 21.60 -14.53 14.16
CA LEU A 263 20.29 -14.73 14.75
C LEU A 263 20.32 -15.61 16.01
N ASN A 264 21.39 -16.39 16.25
CA ASN A 264 21.57 -17.24 17.45
C ASN A 264 20.35 -18.12 17.78
N VAL A 265 19.53 -18.47 16.77
CA VAL A 265 18.31 -19.25 16.92
C VAL A 265 18.34 -20.38 15.89
N GLU A 266 18.04 -21.58 16.37
CA GLU A 266 17.90 -22.79 15.56
C GLU A 266 16.50 -22.85 14.94
N TYR A 267 16.44 -22.94 13.61
CA TYR A 267 15.17 -22.93 12.87
C TYR A 267 14.61 -24.33 12.73
N GLY A 268 13.64 -24.72 13.56
CA GLY A 268 12.78 -25.88 13.29
C GLY A 268 11.67 -25.52 12.29
N GLY A 269 11.99 -25.48 10.99
CA GLY A 269 11.05 -25.01 9.97
C GLY A 269 11.02 -25.87 8.72
N GLN A 270 9.85 -25.96 8.07
CA GLN A 270 9.82 -26.38 6.67
C GLN A 270 10.48 -25.28 5.83
N LEU A 271 11.34 -25.69 4.90
CA LEU A 271 11.91 -24.81 3.90
C LEU A 271 10.74 -24.17 3.12
N VAL A 272 10.77 -22.85 2.89
CA VAL A 272 9.67 -22.18 2.17
C VAL A 272 9.85 -22.39 0.66
N GLY A 273 8.85 -22.99 0.00
CA GLY A 273 8.90 -23.44 -1.40
C GLY A 273 8.38 -24.88 -1.56
N TYR A 274 8.54 -25.53 -2.72
CA TYR A 274 7.65 -26.64 -3.10
C TYR A 274 7.92 -28.01 -2.45
N ASP A 275 6.82 -28.65 -2.08
CA ASP A 275 6.68 -29.85 -1.27
C ASP A 275 6.71 -31.19 -2.07
N GLY A 276 6.04 -32.22 -1.51
CA GLY A 276 6.29 -33.67 -1.63
C GLY A 276 6.19 -34.35 -3.00
N GLY A 277 6.11 -33.59 -4.09
CA GLY A 277 6.06 -34.09 -5.46
C GLY A 277 7.18 -33.59 -6.37
N GLY A 278 8.08 -32.72 -5.88
CA GLY A 278 9.36 -32.52 -6.55
C GLY A 278 9.79 -31.08 -6.77
N THR A 279 10.18 -30.45 -5.66
CA THR A 279 11.36 -29.56 -5.58
C THR A 279 11.13 -28.10 -5.99
N PRO A 280 12.04 -27.17 -5.66
CA PRO A 280 12.82 -27.01 -4.43
C PRO A 280 12.10 -26.12 -3.40
N GLN A 281 12.40 -26.39 -2.13
CA GLN A 281 12.16 -25.50 -1.01
C GLN A 281 13.47 -24.77 -0.67
N THR A 282 13.48 -23.43 -0.64
CA THR A 282 14.69 -22.61 -0.44
C THR A 282 14.42 -21.45 0.50
N ASN A 283 15.41 -21.11 1.31
CA ASN A 283 15.26 -20.18 2.42
C ASN A 283 15.29 -18.69 2.02
N PHE A 284 14.11 -18.07 2.16
CA PHE A 284 13.82 -16.66 2.45
C PHE A 284 14.04 -15.56 1.38
N SER A 285 13.02 -14.68 1.29
CA SER A 285 12.82 -13.48 0.46
C SER A 285 12.42 -13.72 -1.00
N THR A 286 11.11 -13.85 -1.22
CA THR A 286 10.46 -13.85 -2.54
C THR A 286 9.94 -12.47 -2.91
N TYR A 287 10.16 -12.03 -4.15
CA TYR A 287 9.60 -10.81 -4.72
C TYR A 287 8.65 -11.15 -5.86
N GLY A 288 7.40 -10.73 -5.73
CA GLY A 288 6.35 -10.98 -6.72
C GLY A 288 5.63 -12.32 -6.54
N THR A 289 4.56 -12.51 -7.31
CA THR A 289 3.70 -13.69 -7.31
C THR A 289 3.88 -14.47 -8.62
N GLY A 290 3.96 -15.80 -8.54
CA GLY A 290 4.10 -16.65 -9.72
C GLY A 290 3.39 -17.99 -9.57
N ALA A 291 3.24 -18.68 -10.69
CA ALA A 291 2.60 -19.99 -10.78
C ALA A 291 3.57 -21.05 -11.34
N PRO A 292 3.46 -22.33 -10.97
CA PRO A 292 4.35 -23.38 -11.48
C PRO A 292 4.23 -23.60 -13.00
N GLY A 293 3.22 -23.05 -13.67
CA GLY A 293 3.02 -23.15 -15.12
C GLY A 293 2.42 -21.90 -15.76
N ALA A 294 1.90 -22.06 -16.97
CA ALA A 294 1.21 -21.00 -17.70
C ALA A 294 -0.11 -20.61 -17.00
N VAL A 295 -0.45 -19.32 -17.02
CA VAL A 295 -1.65 -18.77 -16.37
C VAL A 295 -2.55 -18.11 -17.43
N PRO A 296 -3.88 -18.29 -17.37
CA PRO A 296 -4.81 -17.65 -18.31
C PRO A 296 -4.62 -16.12 -18.41
N GLY A 297 -4.75 -15.60 -19.63
CA GLY A 297 -4.57 -14.20 -19.99
C GLY A 297 -5.85 -13.37 -20.01
N ALA A 298 -6.02 -12.56 -21.04
CA ALA A 298 -7.02 -11.50 -21.12
C ALA A 298 -8.47 -12.00 -21.15
N SER A 299 -8.75 -13.15 -21.78
CA SER A 299 -10.11 -13.71 -21.84
C SER A 299 -10.67 -14.14 -20.48
N SER A 300 -9.81 -14.34 -19.48
CA SER A 300 -10.18 -14.70 -18.11
C SER A 300 -10.19 -13.50 -17.15
N GLY A 301 -10.17 -12.27 -17.68
CA GLY A 301 -10.28 -11.05 -16.88
C GLY A 301 -9.03 -10.74 -16.05
N TRP A 302 -7.85 -11.21 -16.47
CA TRP A 302 -6.57 -10.96 -15.81
C TRP A 302 -6.55 -11.33 -14.31
N ALA A 303 -7.34 -12.33 -13.90
CA ALA A 303 -7.54 -12.65 -12.48
C ALA A 303 -6.24 -12.99 -11.74
N ASN A 304 -5.21 -13.50 -12.46
CA ASN A 304 -3.89 -13.83 -11.92
C ASN A 304 -2.80 -13.35 -12.90
N VAL A 305 -2.22 -12.18 -12.66
CA VAL A 305 -1.05 -11.67 -13.40
C VAL A 305 0.21 -11.99 -12.61
N PRO A 306 1.11 -12.86 -13.10
CA PRO A 306 2.37 -13.13 -12.41
C PRO A 306 3.32 -11.93 -12.55
N GLY A 307 4.19 -11.73 -11.57
CA GLY A 307 5.07 -10.56 -11.46
C GLY A 307 4.86 -9.79 -10.17
N GLY A 308 5.07 -8.47 -10.21
CA GLY A 308 4.94 -7.56 -9.08
C GLY A 308 6.20 -7.43 -8.21
N GLY A 309 7.33 -8.02 -8.63
CA GLY A 309 8.58 -8.06 -7.85
C GLY A 309 9.64 -7.04 -8.25
N SER A 310 9.28 -5.98 -8.98
CA SER A 310 10.26 -5.02 -9.55
C SER A 310 11.01 -4.20 -8.51
N LEU A 311 12.29 -3.91 -8.78
CA LEU A 311 13.14 -3.12 -7.91
C LEU A 311 13.91 -2.07 -8.72
N TRP A 312 13.97 -0.85 -8.19
CA TRP A 312 14.90 0.17 -8.63
C TRP A 312 15.82 0.58 -7.48
N SER A 313 17.11 0.73 -7.73
CA SER A 313 18.06 1.25 -6.74
C SER A 313 18.95 2.31 -7.36
N ASN A 314 19.03 3.47 -6.71
CA ASN A 314 20.02 4.50 -7.01
C ASN A 314 21.33 4.32 -6.23
N ALA A 315 21.37 3.36 -5.30
CA ALA A 315 22.58 2.96 -4.59
C ALA A 315 23.13 1.64 -5.15
N ASP A 316 24.41 1.37 -4.88
CA ASP A 316 24.96 0.02 -4.98
C ASP A 316 24.12 -0.95 -4.14
N LEU A 317 23.98 -2.21 -4.58
CA LEU A 317 23.28 -3.26 -3.85
C LEU A 317 24.26 -4.31 -3.34
N THR A 318 24.11 -4.68 -2.06
CA THR A 318 24.73 -5.88 -1.49
C THR A 318 23.67 -6.90 -1.15
N ILE A 319 23.77 -8.08 -1.75
CA ILE A 319 22.78 -9.14 -1.68
C ILE A 319 23.18 -10.19 -0.64
N PHE A 320 22.30 -10.43 0.32
CA PHE A 320 22.46 -11.46 1.35
C PHE A 320 21.56 -12.66 1.05
N GLY A 321 22.13 -13.86 1.18
CA GLY A 321 21.44 -15.13 0.97
C GLY A 321 20.77 -15.28 -0.40
N GLN A 322 19.78 -16.15 -0.45
CA GLN A 322 19.15 -16.57 -1.69
C GLN A 322 17.84 -15.81 -1.89
N ASN A 323 17.74 -14.95 -2.91
CA ASN A 323 16.55 -14.12 -3.14
C ASN A 323 15.79 -14.64 -4.35
N ARG A 324 14.49 -14.89 -4.19
CA ARG A 324 13.64 -15.40 -5.26
C ARG A 324 12.91 -14.26 -5.95
N LEU A 325 13.10 -14.13 -7.27
CA LEU A 325 12.61 -13.01 -8.06
C LEU A 325 11.61 -13.50 -9.10
N ILE A 326 10.38 -13.00 -9.03
CA ILE A 326 9.33 -13.29 -10.01
C ILE A 326 9.02 -11.98 -10.73
N LEU A 327 9.45 -11.90 -12.00
CA LEU A 327 9.39 -10.67 -12.79
C LEU A 327 8.64 -10.89 -14.09
N ASN A 328 7.79 -9.94 -14.44
CA ASN A 328 7.06 -9.92 -15.69
C ASN A 328 7.67 -8.94 -16.69
N SER A 329 8.44 -9.50 -17.62
CA SER A 329 9.13 -8.72 -18.64
C SER A 329 8.17 -8.04 -19.63
N GLY A 330 6.98 -8.61 -19.88
CA GLY A 330 5.95 -7.99 -20.72
C GLY A 330 5.31 -6.75 -20.10
N LEU A 331 5.48 -6.58 -18.78
CA LEU A 331 5.03 -5.45 -18.00
C LEU A 331 6.16 -4.46 -17.65
N GLY A 332 7.37 -4.71 -18.17
CA GLY A 332 8.53 -3.84 -17.98
C GLY A 332 9.21 -3.99 -16.62
N GLU A 333 8.81 -5.01 -15.84
CA GLU A 333 9.39 -5.32 -14.54
C GLU A 333 10.83 -5.78 -14.68
N ARG A 334 11.68 -5.27 -13.78
CA ARG A 334 13.11 -5.54 -13.74
C ARG A 334 13.66 -5.22 -12.36
N TRP A 335 14.86 -5.70 -12.10
CA TRP A 335 15.74 -5.22 -11.04
C TRP A 335 16.80 -4.33 -11.68
N ALA A 336 16.70 -3.02 -11.44
CA ALA A 336 17.53 -2.01 -12.07
C ALA A 336 18.33 -1.25 -11.01
N VAL A 337 19.65 -1.32 -11.11
CA VAL A 337 20.58 -0.74 -10.14
C VAL A 337 21.42 0.30 -10.84
N ALA A 338 21.27 1.58 -10.49
CA ALA A 338 22.13 2.66 -10.97
C ALA A 338 23.44 2.71 -10.16
N GLY A 339 24.09 1.56 -10.05
CA GLY A 339 25.30 1.30 -9.28
C GLY A 339 25.77 -0.12 -9.54
N GLU A 340 26.52 -0.69 -8.60
CA GLU A 340 27.01 -2.07 -8.68
C GLU A 340 26.14 -3.03 -7.86
N ILE A 341 26.04 -4.27 -8.33
CA ILE A 341 25.46 -5.39 -7.59
C ILE A 341 26.61 -6.26 -7.07
N ARG A 342 26.65 -6.50 -5.77
CA ARG A 342 27.66 -7.37 -5.14
C ARG A 342 27.02 -8.45 -4.28
N PRO A 343 27.50 -9.70 -4.33
CA PRO A 343 27.15 -10.70 -3.35
C PRO A 343 27.78 -10.36 -1.99
N ALA A 344 27.05 -10.56 -0.88
CA ALA A 344 27.61 -10.41 0.47
C ALA A 344 28.65 -11.51 0.77
N ASN A 345 28.43 -12.71 0.23
CA ASN A 345 29.31 -13.87 0.35
C ASN A 345 28.98 -14.90 -0.76
N ASN A 346 29.67 -16.04 -0.76
CA ASN A 346 29.46 -17.11 -1.75
C ASN A 346 28.09 -17.84 -1.63
N LEU A 347 27.31 -17.55 -0.58
CA LEU A 347 25.95 -18.08 -0.40
C LEU A 347 24.89 -17.17 -1.01
N ALA A 348 25.25 -15.95 -1.43
CA ALA A 348 24.33 -15.03 -2.08
C ALA A 348 23.96 -15.52 -3.49
N SER A 349 22.68 -15.55 -3.80
CA SER A 349 22.18 -15.96 -5.12
C SER A 349 20.82 -15.36 -5.46
N PHE A 350 20.48 -15.35 -6.74
CA PHE A 350 19.11 -15.09 -7.23
C PHE A 350 18.49 -16.36 -7.79
N LEU A 351 17.22 -16.59 -7.47
CA LEU A 351 16.35 -17.56 -8.14
C LEU A 351 15.32 -16.83 -8.98
N VAL A 352 15.52 -16.77 -10.29
CA VAL A 352 14.73 -15.90 -11.16
C VAL A 352 13.72 -16.69 -12.01
N THR A 353 12.45 -16.32 -11.90
CA THR A 353 11.37 -16.73 -12.81
C THR A 353 10.94 -15.53 -13.64
N ARG A 354 10.96 -15.67 -14.96
CA ARG A 354 10.62 -14.60 -15.90
C ARG A 354 9.35 -14.93 -16.65
N TYR A 355 8.33 -14.08 -16.52
CA TYR A 355 7.09 -14.16 -17.28
C TYR A 355 7.09 -13.23 -18.49
N SER A 356 6.36 -13.65 -19.52
CA SER A 356 5.98 -12.85 -20.67
C SER A 356 4.57 -13.23 -21.11
N TYR A 357 3.88 -12.34 -21.82
CA TYR A 357 2.56 -12.61 -22.35
C TYR A 357 2.66 -13.30 -23.71
N ASP A 358 2.15 -14.53 -23.80
CA ASP A 358 1.93 -15.20 -25.08
C ASP A 358 0.55 -14.82 -25.64
N ARG A 359 0.56 -14.06 -26.72
CA ARG A 359 -0.66 -13.64 -27.42
C ARG A 359 -1.33 -14.79 -28.17
N GLY A 360 -0.56 -15.77 -28.65
CA GLY A 360 -1.09 -16.88 -29.44
C GLY A 360 -1.93 -17.82 -28.58
N GLY A 361 -1.49 -18.09 -27.35
CA GLY A 361 -2.21 -18.89 -26.36
C GLY A 361 -3.14 -18.12 -25.43
N ASP A 362 -3.14 -16.78 -25.45
CA ASP A 362 -3.81 -15.92 -24.47
C ASP A 362 -3.43 -16.30 -23.03
N GLN A 363 -2.13 -16.41 -22.76
CA GLN A 363 -1.59 -16.90 -21.48
C GLN A 363 -0.31 -16.16 -21.08
N TRP A 364 -0.11 -16.00 -19.77
CA TRP A 364 1.20 -15.65 -19.21
C TRP A 364 2.07 -16.90 -19.13
N THR A 365 3.23 -16.88 -19.77
CA THR A 365 4.15 -18.03 -19.81
C THR A 365 5.48 -17.70 -19.15
N PRO A 366 6.04 -18.61 -18.34
CA PRO A 366 7.40 -18.47 -17.84
C PRO A 366 8.37 -18.99 -18.91
N THR A 367 8.91 -18.14 -19.78
CA THR A 367 9.83 -18.59 -20.85
C THR A 367 11.12 -17.79 -20.87
N TRP A 368 12.16 -18.38 -20.28
CA TRP A 368 13.57 -18.00 -20.42
C TRP A 368 14.42 -19.26 -20.39
N ASN A 369 14.79 -19.79 -21.56
CA ASN A 369 15.34 -21.15 -21.76
C ASN A 369 14.31 -22.23 -21.39
N ALA A 370 14.26 -23.35 -22.12
CA ALA A 370 13.13 -24.29 -22.20
C ALA A 370 12.66 -24.99 -20.88
N VAL A 371 13.15 -24.60 -19.71
CA VAL A 371 12.88 -25.21 -18.38
C VAL A 371 12.63 -24.16 -17.27
N ASN A 372 12.38 -22.89 -17.59
CA ASN A 372 12.11 -21.87 -16.56
C ASN A 372 10.65 -21.89 -16.11
N THR A 373 10.39 -22.26 -14.86
CA THR A 373 9.06 -22.10 -14.24
C THR A 373 9.22 -21.53 -12.83
N ALA A 374 8.11 -21.23 -12.14
CA ALA A 374 8.21 -20.95 -10.71
C ALA A 374 8.74 -22.18 -9.94
N ALA A 375 8.46 -23.41 -10.37
CA ALA A 375 9.00 -24.62 -9.74
C ALA A 375 10.49 -24.82 -10.05
N THR A 376 10.95 -24.39 -11.21
CA THR A 376 12.35 -24.54 -11.68
C THR A 376 12.94 -23.17 -12.07
N PRO A 377 13.23 -22.29 -11.09
CA PRO A 377 13.78 -20.97 -11.36
C PRO A 377 15.23 -21.05 -11.86
N VAL A 378 15.68 -20.01 -12.56
CA VAL A 378 17.08 -19.87 -12.97
C VAL A 378 17.90 -19.41 -11.79
N ALA A 379 18.88 -20.21 -11.38
CA ALA A 379 19.80 -19.87 -10.31
C ALA A 379 20.99 -19.04 -10.83
N ILE A 380 21.19 -17.86 -10.25
CA ILE A 380 22.38 -17.00 -10.46
C ILE A 380 23.21 -17.06 -9.18
N GLY A 381 24.36 -17.72 -9.23
CA GLY A 381 25.28 -17.78 -8.10
C GLY A 381 26.06 -16.48 -7.89
N ALA A 382 26.74 -16.36 -6.75
CA ALA A 382 27.51 -15.15 -6.37
C ALA A 382 28.42 -14.60 -7.48
N ASN A 383 29.13 -15.47 -8.22
CA ASN A 383 30.02 -15.04 -9.32
C ASN A 383 29.26 -14.44 -10.53
N GLN A 384 28.06 -14.95 -10.84
CA GLN A 384 27.23 -14.42 -11.93
C GLN A 384 26.38 -13.22 -11.49
N LEU A 385 26.27 -13.01 -10.18
CA LEU A 385 25.57 -11.88 -9.57
C LEU A 385 26.46 -10.63 -9.43
N ASP A 386 27.77 -10.82 -9.23
CA ASP A 386 28.72 -9.72 -9.08
C ASP A 386 28.88 -8.93 -10.39
N SER A 387 28.52 -7.65 -10.36
CA SER A 387 28.63 -6.77 -11.51
C SER A 387 30.04 -6.67 -12.10
N ARG A 388 31.09 -6.87 -11.29
CA ARG A 388 32.48 -6.80 -11.75
C ARG A 388 32.98 -8.12 -12.33
N SER A 389 32.20 -9.20 -12.21
CA SER A 389 32.57 -10.48 -12.80
C SER A 389 32.40 -10.45 -14.31
N VAL A 390 33.32 -11.10 -15.01
CA VAL A 390 33.18 -11.42 -16.44
C VAL A 390 31.99 -12.35 -16.72
N ASN A 391 31.51 -13.06 -15.70
CA ASN A 391 30.37 -13.98 -15.78
C ASN A 391 29.05 -13.34 -15.34
N PHE A 392 29.01 -12.02 -15.13
CA PHE A 392 27.77 -11.34 -14.75
C PHE A 392 26.66 -11.62 -15.77
N SER A 393 25.47 -12.00 -15.28
CA SER A 393 24.31 -12.29 -16.13
C SER A 393 23.19 -11.30 -15.89
N THR A 394 22.64 -10.73 -16.97
CA THR A 394 21.44 -9.88 -16.89
C THR A 394 20.13 -10.68 -16.91
N VAL A 395 20.22 -12.00 -17.16
CA VAL A 395 19.08 -12.90 -17.38
C VAL A 395 18.10 -12.30 -18.39
N GLY A 396 18.60 -11.97 -19.58
CA GLY A 396 17.76 -11.37 -20.63
C GLY A 396 17.33 -9.94 -20.31
N SER A 397 18.25 -9.13 -19.78
CA SER A 397 18.05 -7.73 -19.44
C SER A 397 17.07 -7.42 -18.30
N ILE A 398 16.66 -8.41 -17.49
CA ILE A 398 15.76 -8.20 -16.34
C ILE A 398 16.52 -7.83 -15.06
N VAL A 399 17.79 -8.23 -14.94
CA VAL A 399 18.71 -7.76 -13.91
C VAL A 399 19.70 -6.82 -14.58
N ARG A 400 19.79 -5.59 -14.10
CA ARG A 400 20.57 -4.51 -14.71
C ARG A 400 21.33 -3.71 -13.67
N ASP A 401 22.44 -3.14 -14.09
CA ASP A 401 23.36 -2.38 -13.26
C ASP A 401 23.88 -1.13 -14.01
N ALA A 402 24.89 -0.42 -13.48
CA ALA A 402 25.38 0.82 -14.11
C ALA A 402 26.42 0.62 -15.24
N PHE A 403 26.90 -0.60 -15.49
CA PHE A 403 27.99 -0.82 -16.45
C PHE A 403 27.53 -0.67 -17.91
N THR A 404 28.36 -0.05 -18.74
CA THR A 404 28.03 0.26 -20.14
C THR A 404 28.32 -0.87 -21.13
N THR A 405 29.03 -1.92 -20.69
CA THR A 405 29.32 -3.10 -21.52
C THR A 405 28.16 -4.08 -21.46
N PRO A 406 27.76 -4.74 -22.56
CA PRO A 406 26.80 -5.84 -22.50
C PRO A 406 27.28 -7.00 -21.61
N ASP A 407 26.36 -7.88 -21.20
CA ASP A 407 26.75 -9.14 -20.56
C ASP A 407 27.36 -10.15 -21.55
N SER A 408 27.76 -11.32 -21.06
CA SER A 408 28.38 -12.37 -21.88
C SER A 408 27.46 -12.92 -22.98
N GLU A 409 26.14 -12.71 -22.85
CA GLU A 409 25.12 -13.13 -23.83
C GLU A 409 24.73 -11.99 -24.80
N GLY A 410 25.32 -10.80 -24.63
CA GLY A 410 25.09 -9.63 -25.47
C GLY A 410 23.91 -8.74 -25.05
N PHE A 411 23.34 -8.96 -23.87
CA PHE A 411 22.23 -8.17 -23.37
C PHE A 411 22.69 -6.87 -22.70
N PRO A 412 21.96 -5.76 -22.91
CA PRO A 412 22.28 -4.47 -22.29
C PRO A 412 22.03 -4.51 -20.77
N ARG A 413 23.04 -4.09 -20.01
CA ARG A 413 22.96 -3.99 -18.54
C ARG A 413 22.86 -2.56 -18.01
N ALA A 414 23.32 -1.55 -18.75
CA ALA A 414 23.39 -0.16 -18.31
C ALA A 414 22.03 0.46 -17.89
N ILE A 415 22.02 1.08 -16.71
CA ILE A 415 20.93 1.89 -16.15
C ILE A 415 21.50 3.15 -15.49
N GLY A 416 20.80 4.28 -15.67
CA GLY A 416 21.13 5.55 -15.03
C GLY A 416 20.33 5.80 -13.74
N ARG A 417 20.80 6.75 -12.92
CA ARG A 417 20.12 7.18 -11.69
C ARG A 417 18.77 7.83 -12.01
N LYS A 418 17.74 7.53 -11.22
CA LYS A 418 16.46 8.26 -11.22
C LYS A 418 16.50 9.41 -10.23
N GLU A 419 15.81 10.50 -10.52
CA GLU A 419 15.65 11.58 -9.56
C GLU A 419 14.74 11.12 -8.40
N PRO A 420 15.18 11.20 -7.14
CA PRO A 420 14.35 10.90 -5.98
C PRO A 420 13.11 11.80 -5.94
N PRO A 421 11.91 11.25 -5.69
CA PRO A 421 10.76 12.07 -5.34
C PRO A 421 11.05 12.83 -4.04
N THR A 422 10.32 13.93 -3.82
CA THR A 422 10.43 14.74 -2.60
C THR A 422 9.09 15.38 -2.23
N THR A 423 8.75 15.30 -0.95
CA THR A 423 7.63 15.98 -0.30
C THR A 423 8.04 17.35 0.23
N LEU A 424 9.34 17.58 0.40
CA LEU A 424 9.94 18.75 1.03
C LEU A 424 10.20 19.89 0.05
N ARG A 425 9.82 19.73 -1.22
CA ARG A 425 10.00 20.79 -2.21
C ARG A 425 9.18 22.02 -1.83
N VAL A 426 9.89 23.11 -1.58
CA VAL A 426 9.31 24.41 -1.26
C VAL A 426 9.06 25.20 -2.53
N ASP A 427 7.90 25.84 -2.62
CA ASP A 427 7.61 26.83 -3.65
C ASP A 427 8.42 28.11 -3.38
N PRO A 428 9.28 28.57 -4.32
CA PRO A 428 10.11 29.76 -4.15
C PRO A 428 9.33 31.05 -3.86
N GLN A 429 8.06 31.15 -4.29
CA GLN A 429 7.25 32.35 -4.08
C GLN A 429 6.60 32.39 -2.70
N THR A 430 6.12 31.24 -2.21
CA THR A 430 5.35 31.16 -0.96
C THR A 430 6.19 30.72 0.24
N GLY A 431 7.35 30.11 0.01
CA GLY A 431 8.20 29.54 1.07
C GLY A 431 7.57 28.34 1.78
N GLN A 432 6.50 27.76 1.22
CA GLN A 432 5.77 26.63 1.78
C GLN A 432 5.92 25.38 0.89
N THR A 433 5.84 24.20 1.51
CA THR A 433 5.77 22.94 0.77
C THR A 433 4.36 22.74 0.19
N ARG A 434 4.26 21.96 -0.90
CA ARG A 434 2.98 21.64 -1.56
C ARG A 434 1.91 21.20 -0.57
N TYR A 435 2.24 20.24 0.30
CA TYR A 435 1.26 19.63 1.21
C TYR A 435 0.77 20.59 2.29
N VAL A 436 1.61 21.54 2.71
CA VAL A 436 1.19 22.62 3.61
C VAL A 436 0.20 23.55 2.90
N THR A 437 0.48 23.94 1.66
CA THR A 437 -0.44 24.79 0.87
C THR A 437 -1.78 24.09 0.63
N MET A 438 -1.74 22.81 0.23
CA MET A 438 -2.95 22.00 -0.03
C MET A 438 -3.82 21.78 1.20
N THR A 439 -3.26 21.84 2.42
CA THR A 439 -3.97 21.53 3.67
C THR A 439 -4.19 22.79 4.49
N ARG A 440 -3.15 23.30 5.15
CA ARG A 440 -3.18 24.45 6.06
C ARG A 440 -3.76 25.72 5.41
N SER A 441 -3.45 25.95 4.14
CA SER A 441 -3.87 27.16 3.40
C SER A 441 -5.17 26.95 2.60
N SER A 442 -5.77 25.76 2.64
CA SER A 442 -6.93 25.40 1.79
C SER A 442 -8.29 25.81 2.34
N GLY A 443 -8.39 26.26 3.59
CA GLY A 443 -9.65 26.59 4.23
C GLY A 443 -10.20 27.97 3.88
N ALA A 444 -11.49 28.16 4.13
CA ALA A 444 -12.14 29.47 4.02
C ALA A 444 -11.62 30.45 5.08
N PHE A 445 -11.73 31.75 4.80
CA PHE A 445 -11.42 32.77 5.79
C PHE A 445 -12.65 33.04 6.66
N VAL A 446 -12.50 32.82 7.97
CA VAL A 446 -13.50 33.15 9.00
C VAL A 446 -12.83 34.09 10.01
N ASN A 447 -13.44 35.25 10.26
CA ASN A 447 -12.88 36.28 11.14
C ASN A 447 -11.42 36.65 10.81
N GLY A 448 -11.11 36.75 9.50
CA GLY A 448 -9.76 37.09 9.00
C GLY A 448 -8.71 35.98 9.16
N ARG A 449 -9.10 34.78 9.59
CA ARG A 449 -8.20 33.62 9.75
C ARG A 449 -8.61 32.50 8.78
N ASN A 450 -7.61 31.88 8.15
CA ASN A 450 -7.84 30.68 7.35
C ASN A 450 -8.09 29.49 8.28
N ILE A 451 -9.28 28.89 8.20
CA ILE A 451 -9.70 27.78 9.06
C ILE A 451 -9.01 26.45 8.73
N GLY A 452 -8.32 26.36 7.58
CA GLY A 452 -7.48 25.22 7.21
C GLY A 452 -6.36 24.97 8.23
N ARG A 453 -5.91 26.02 8.93
CA ARG A 453 -4.96 25.92 10.06
C ARG A 453 -5.47 25.09 11.24
N PHE A 454 -6.77 24.85 11.31
CA PHE A 454 -7.42 24.06 12.37
C PHE A 454 -7.90 22.70 11.85
N GLY A 455 -7.47 22.31 10.64
CA GLY A 455 -7.90 21.08 9.96
C GLY A 455 -9.30 21.15 9.34
N LEU A 456 -9.84 22.37 9.16
CA LEU A 456 -11.18 22.60 8.61
C LEU A 456 -11.14 23.08 7.14
N GLY A 457 -10.07 22.75 6.41
CA GLY A 457 -9.90 23.11 5.00
C GLY A 457 -10.31 22.00 4.04
N ARG A 458 -10.16 22.25 2.73
CA ARG A 458 -10.43 21.25 1.69
C ARG A 458 -9.66 19.96 1.91
N ASN A 459 -8.46 20.05 2.47
CA ASN A 459 -7.69 18.89 2.94
C ASN A 459 -7.36 19.06 4.43
N ILE A 460 -6.93 17.97 5.08
CA ILE A 460 -6.80 17.93 6.53
C ILE A 460 -5.37 18.26 6.94
N TYR A 461 -5.24 19.25 7.82
CA TYR A 461 -3.99 19.65 8.46
C TYR A 461 -4.07 19.38 9.95
N VAL A 462 -3.03 18.74 10.49
CA VAL A 462 -2.91 18.42 11.92
C VAL A 462 -1.65 19.08 12.48
N ASP A 463 -1.86 20.07 13.34
CA ASP A 463 -0.82 20.78 14.10
C ASP A 463 -0.35 19.92 15.29
N SER A 464 0.40 18.87 14.97
CA SER A 464 1.07 17.98 15.92
C SER A 464 2.57 17.94 15.59
N PRO A 465 3.37 18.92 16.05
CA PRO A 465 4.78 19.02 15.70
C PRO A 465 5.66 17.99 16.43
N GLU A 466 5.08 17.18 17.30
CA GLU A 466 5.81 16.18 18.06
C GLU A 466 6.41 15.13 17.13
N ARG A 467 7.70 14.86 17.34
CA ARG A 467 8.43 13.76 16.74
C ARG A 467 8.85 12.81 17.85
N GLY A 468 8.70 11.51 17.61
CA GLY A 468 9.18 10.45 18.48
C GLY A 468 10.64 10.69 18.79
N ASN A 469 10.96 10.76 20.08
CA ASN A 469 12.30 10.96 20.65
C ASN A 469 13.34 11.59 19.71
N ILE A 470 13.25 12.91 19.50
CA ILE A 470 14.26 13.82 18.92
C ILE A 470 14.75 13.41 17.51
N SER A 471 14.31 14.17 16.50
CA SER A 471 14.72 14.02 15.10
C SER A 471 16.24 14.09 14.87
N ASP A 472 16.70 13.45 13.80
CA ASP A 472 18.10 13.45 13.36
C ASP A 472 18.68 14.86 13.14
N ASP A 473 17.84 15.87 12.86
CA ASP A 473 18.25 17.28 12.72
C ASP A 473 18.90 17.86 13.99
N ASN A 474 18.62 17.30 15.18
CA ASN A 474 19.22 17.72 16.46
C ASN A 474 20.39 16.83 16.92
N ARG A 475 20.94 16.02 16.00
CA ARG A 475 22.08 15.12 16.26
C ARG A 475 23.35 15.87 16.71
N SER A 476 23.52 17.14 16.32
CA SER A 476 24.64 17.99 16.76
C SER A 476 24.58 18.32 18.25
N ASP A 477 23.37 18.41 18.81
CA ASP A 477 23.14 18.99 20.13
C ASP A 477 23.01 17.93 21.23
N PHE A 478 22.59 16.70 20.87
CA PHE A 478 22.33 15.60 21.82
C PHE A 478 23.14 14.32 21.57
N GLY A 479 24.01 14.31 20.55
CA GLY A 479 24.88 13.18 20.21
C GLY A 479 24.12 11.92 19.74
N ALA A 480 24.87 10.86 19.40
CA ALA A 480 24.33 9.56 18.97
C ALA A 480 23.46 8.83 20.02
N VAL A 481 23.25 9.44 21.19
CA VAL A 481 22.61 8.85 22.36
C VAL A 481 21.08 8.85 22.25
N ARG A 482 20.47 9.60 21.31
CA ARG A 482 19.00 9.73 21.18
C ARG A 482 18.45 9.52 19.76
N ASN A 483 19.06 8.65 18.96
CA ASN A 483 18.54 8.32 17.63
C ASN A 483 17.34 7.36 17.71
N LEU A 484 16.31 7.64 16.91
CA LEU A 484 15.02 6.94 16.94
C LEU A 484 15.12 5.42 16.65
N PRO A 485 15.91 4.94 15.67
CA PRO A 485 16.11 3.49 15.49
C PRO A 485 16.75 2.79 16.69
N SER A 486 17.65 3.45 17.43
CA SER A 486 18.23 2.87 18.65
C SER A 486 17.19 2.78 19.76
N ASP A 487 16.26 3.74 19.86
CA ASP A 487 15.15 3.66 20.80
C ASP A 487 14.25 2.45 20.49
N TRP A 488 13.90 2.23 19.21
CA TRP A 488 13.11 1.06 18.78
C TRP A 488 13.77 -0.29 19.04
N LEU A 489 15.10 -0.35 19.00
CA LEU A 489 15.84 -1.58 19.22
C LEU A 489 16.07 -1.88 20.71
N ASN A 490 15.76 -0.96 21.62
CA ASN A 490 16.06 -1.06 23.05
C ASN A 490 14.80 -0.83 23.92
N PRO A 491 13.88 -1.82 24.01
CA PRO A 491 12.62 -1.71 24.74
C PRO A 491 12.74 -1.48 26.25
N ASN A 492 13.91 -1.80 26.83
CA ASN A 492 14.16 -1.69 28.27
C ASN A 492 14.85 -0.39 28.69
N ARG A 493 14.90 0.60 27.78
CA ARG A 493 15.59 1.87 28.05
C ARG A 493 14.71 2.81 28.88
N ALA A 494 15.12 3.10 30.12
CA ALA A 494 14.40 3.97 31.04
C ALA A 494 14.17 5.42 30.54
N GLU A 495 14.99 5.90 29.60
CA GLU A 495 14.88 7.24 29.03
C GLU A 495 13.92 7.32 27.82
N SER A 496 13.35 6.18 27.38
CA SER A 496 12.43 6.19 26.25
C SER A 496 11.13 6.90 26.61
N LYS A 497 10.62 7.72 25.68
CA LYS A 497 9.29 8.33 25.77
C LYS A 497 8.23 7.54 25.01
N GLY A 498 8.67 6.59 24.17
CA GLY A 498 7.78 5.74 23.38
C GLY A 498 7.45 4.43 24.06
N TRP A 499 8.41 3.80 24.74
CA TRP A 499 8.16 2.52 25.43
C TRP A 499 7.28 2.70 26.68
N MET A 500 6.13 2.02 26.70
CA MET A 500 5.18 1.93 27.80
C MET A 500 4.95 0.46 28.12
N GLY A 501 5.84 -0.11 28.95
CA GLY A 501 5.91 -1.56 29.14
C GLY A 501 6.36 -2.26 27.84
N PRO A 502 5.68 -3.33 27.38
CA PRO A 502 6.06 -4.07 26.18
C PRO A 502 5.64 -3.38 24.87
N PHE A 503 5.00 -2.21 24.95
CA PHE A 503 4.39 -1.51 23.83
C PHE A 503 5.16 -0.23 23.50
N TYR A 504 5.48 -0.02 22.23
CA TYR A 504 6.01 1.24 21.75
C TYR A 504 4.87 2.15 21.31
N VAL A 505 4.53 3.16 22.11
CA VAL A 505 3.44 4.12 21.85
C VAL A 505 4.01 5.52 21.67
N PRO A 506 4.36 5.93 20.44
CA PRO A 506 4.95 7.25 20.18
C PRO A 506 3.97 8.37 20.55
N ILE A 507 4.50 9.56 20.89
CA ILE A 507 3.70 10.76 21.13
C ILE A 507 3.27 11.30 19.77
N ALA A 508 2.14 10.80 19.27
CA ALA A 508 1.66 11.09 17.92
C ALA A 508 0.14 10.96 17.85
N PRO A 509 -0.57 11.78 17.06
CA PRO A 509 -1.97 11.53 16.75
C PRO A 509 -2.18 10.15 16.12
N TYR A 510 -3.36 9.61 16.34
CA TYR A 510 -3.80 8.32 15.81
C TYR A 510 -4.85 8.53 14.72
N LEU A 511 -4.52 8.13 13.50
CA LEU A 511 -5.41 8.10 12.34
C LEU A 511 -6.06 6.71 12.24
N ARG A 512 -7.34 6.64 12.61
CA ARG A 512 -8.17 5.45 12.41
C ARG A 512 -8.92 5.56 11.08
N LEU A 513 -8.62 4.67 10.15
CA LEU A 513 -9.32 4.57 8.87
C LEU A 513 -10.62 3.78 9.04
N ARG A 514 -11.69 4.21 8.37
CA ARG A 514 -13.01 3.54 8.37
C ARG A 514 -13.60 3.48 6.95
N PRO A 515 -14.55 2.57 6.67
CA PRO A 515 -15.15 2.44 5.34
C PRO A 515 -15.78 3.71 4.74
N ASP A 516 -16.28 4.62 5.57
CA ASP A 516 -16.96 5.88 5.23
C ASP A 516 -16.11 7.15 5.47
N GLY A 517 -14.84 7.01 5.86
CA GLY A 517 -13.97 8.14 6.16
C GLY A 517 -12.91 7.80 7.21
N PHE A 518 -12.57 8.71 8.10
CA PHE A 518 -11.50 8.48 9.08
C PHE A 518 -11.72 9.30 10.35
N GLU A 519 -11.06 8.89 11.43
CA GLU A 519 -10.98 9.62 12.69
C GLU A 519 -9.54 9.97 12.99
N ILE A 520 -9.34 11.16 13.53
CA ILE A 520 -8.03 11.56 14.04
C ILE A 520 -8.20 11.84 15.54
N ILE A 521 -7.47 11.06 16.33
CA ILE A 521 -7.45 11.13 17.79
C ILE A 521 -6.12 11.74 18.18
N ARG A 522 -6.15 12.90 18.84
CA ARG A 522 -4.94 13.56 19.33
C ARG A 522 -4.44 12.88 20.60
N ASP A 523 -3.12 12.75 20.71
CA ASP A 523 -2.49 12.18 21.89
C ASP A 523 -2.60 13.15 23.08
N ASN A 524 -2.93 12.62 24.26
CA ASN A 524 -3.05 13.44 25.47
C ASN A 524 -1.71 14.00 25.95
N ARG A 525 -0.59 13.41 25.53
CA ARG A 525 0.79 13.88 25.81
C ARG A 525 1.26 14.96 24.82
N SER A 526 0.47 15.25 23.77
CA SER A 526 0.78 16.31 22.79
C SER A 526 0.62 17.70 23.40
N ALA A 527 1.38 18.68 22.89
CA ALA A 527 1.22 20.10 23.16
C ALA A 527 -0.12 20.66 22.63
N SER A 528 -0.74 20.00 21.64
CA SER A 528 -2.04 20.35 21.07
C SER A 528 -3.03 19.19 21.18
N PRO A 529 -3.46 18.79 22.39
CA PRO A 529 -4.22 17.55 22.62
C PRO A 529 -5.71 17.64 22.21
N VAL A 530 -6.19 18.82 21.80
CA VAL A 530 -7.59 19.07 21.44
C VAL A 530 -7.74 19.82 20.12
N TRP A 531 -8.84 19.57 19.43
CA TRP A 531 -9.20 20.27 18.20
C TRP A 531 -9.68 21.70 18.44
N ARG A 532 -9.53 22.54 17.43
CA ARG A 532 -10.00 23.93 17.43
C ARG A 532 -11.19 24.11 16.50
N ASN A 533 -12.11 24.99 16.88
CA ASN A 533 -13.25 25.37 16.05
C ASN A 533 -12.86 26.39 14.96
N ALA A 534 -13.81 26.77 14.10
CA ALA A 534 -13.57 27.72 13.01
C ALA A 534 -13.11 29.13 13.48
N ASN A 535 -13.37 29.49 14.74
CA ASN A 535 -12.90 30.76 15.33
C ASN A 535 -11.50 30.61 15.97
N GLY A 536 -10.94 29.40 16.00
CA GLY A 536 -9.65 29.07 16.62
C GLY A 536 -9.71 28.80 18.12
N GLY A 537 -10.91 28.72 18.71
CA GLY A 537 -11.10 28.35 20.11
C GLY A 537 -11.07 26.83 20.32
N ASN A 538 -10.64 26.38 21.49
CA ASN A 538 -10.58 24.95 21.83
C ASN A 538 -11.97 24.34 21.89
N THR A 539 -12.12 23.15 21.33
CA THR A 539 -13.38 22.39 21.34
C THR A 539 -13.54 21.50 22.58
N GLY A 540 -12.45 21.23 23.30
CA GLY A 540 -12.40 20.25 24.38
C GLY A 540 -12.39 18.79 23.90
N SER A 541 -12.51 18.53 22.60
CA SER A 541 -12.46 17.19 22.01
C SER A 541 -11.06 16.87 21.50
N SER A 542 -10.50 15.72 21.88
CA SER A 542 -9.30 15.15 21.26
C SER A 542 -9.60 14.43 19.94
N ILE A 543 -10.88 14.18 19.64
CA ILE A 543 -11.32 13.39 18.47
C ILE A 543 -12.00 14.31 17.45
N ALA A 544 -11.60 14.16 16.19
CA ALA A 544 -12.34 14.67 15.04
C ALA A 544 -12.66 13.52 14.08
N ARG A 545 -13.95 13.38 13.75
CA ARG A 545 -14.45 12.42 12.76
C ARG A 545 -14.67 13.13 11.44
N PHE A 546 -14.18 12.52 10.37
CA PHE A 546 -14.34 12.98 9.00
C PHE A 546 -15.04 11.90 8.18
N ARG A 547 -16.13 12.26 7.51
CA ARG A 547 -16.81 11.40 6.54
C ARG A 547 -16.51 11.87 5.13
N VAL A 548 -16.28 10.94 4.23
CA VAL A 548 -15.98 11.21 2.82
C VAL A 548 -17.05 10.58 1.95
N ARG A 549 -17.55 11.34 0.98
CA ARG A 549 -18.50 10.84 -0.02
C ARG A 549 -18.24 11.46 -1.37
N SER A 550 -18.33 10.66 -2.44
CA SER A 550 -18.34 11.17 -3.81
C SER A 550 -19.72 11.69 -4.16
N VAL A 551 -19.82 12.98 -4.47
CA VAL A 551 -21.08 13.66 -4.80
C VAL A 551 -20.99 14.30 -6.19
N GLU A 552 -22.10 14.31 -6.93
CA GLU A 552 -22.18 14.98 -8.22
C GLU A 552 -21.98 16.50 -8.07
N TYR A 553 -21.00 17.07 -8.77
CA TYR A 553 -20.72 18.50 -8.74
C TYR A 553 -20.07 19.04 -10.03
N PRO A 554 -20.67 20.05 -10.71
CA PRO A 554 -21.99 20.64 -10.43
C PRO A 554 -23.14 19.64 -10.64
N VAL A 555 -24.29 19.90 -10.04
CA VAL A 555 -25.48 19.04 -10.14
C VAL A 555 -25.93 18.94 -11.61
N GLY A 556 -26.24 17.74 -12.09
CA GLY A 556 -26.63 17.48 -13.47
C GLY A 556 -25.46 17.43 -14.47
N SER A 557 -24.21 17.42 -14.01
CA SER A 557 -23.02 17.31 -14.87
C SER A 557 -22.58 15.87 -15.15
N GLY A 558 -23.06 14.89 -14.39
CA GLY A 558 -22.57 13.51 -14.39
C GLY A 558 -21.16 13.33 -13.79
N VAL A 559 -20.55 14.40 -13.26
CA VAL A 559 -19.19 14.37 -12.68
C VAL A 559 -19.26 14.25 -11.17
N PHE A 560 -18.71 13.17 -10.62
CA PHE A 560 -18.64 12.94 -9.17
C PHE A 560 -17.29 13.36 -8.61
N ARG A 561 -17.30 14.06 -7.48
CA ARG A 561 -16.11 14.53 -6.77
C ARG A 561 -16.19 14.20 -5.28
N PRO A 562 -15.07 13.88 -4.62
CA PRO A 562 -15.07 13.67 -3.18
C PRO A 562 -15.37 14.96 -2.42
N PHE A 563 -16.24 14.86 -1.42
CA PHE A 563 -16.52 15.87 -0.41
C PHE A 563 -16.27 15.30 0.98
N ILE A 564 -15.89 16.19 1.91
CA ILE A 564 -15.62 15.85 3.30
C ILE A 564 -16.55 16.63 4.25
N LEU A 565 -17.06 15.93 5.26
CA LEU A 565 -17.87 16.45 6.34
C LEU A 565 -17.20 16.14 7.69
N ASN A 566 -17.14 17.11 8.61
CA ASN A 566 -16.39 16.96 9.86
C ASN A 566 -17.25 17.15 11.12
N SER A 567 -16.91 16.43 12.19
CA SER A 567 -17.64 16.49 13.46
C SER A 567 -17.40 17.77 14.26
N ILE A 568 -16.35 18.54 13.94
CA ILE A 568 -16.03 19.78 14.66
C ILE A 568 -17.05 20.88 14.34
N GLN A 569 -17.46 20.99 13.07
CA GLN A 569 -18.45 21.97 12.61
C GLN A 569 -19.87 21.38 12.59
N HIS A 570 -20.00 20.07 12.30
CA HIS A 570 -21.28 19.43 12.02
C HIS A 570 -21.46 18.10 12.77
N ALA A 571 -21.21 18.10 14.08
CA ALA A 571 -21.31 16.91 14.95
C ALA A 571 -22.61 16.12 14.76
N ALA A 572 -23.76 16.81 14.74
CA ALA A 572 -25.06 16.17 14.62
C ALA A 572 -25.23 15.40 13.31
N LEU A 573 -24.73 15.94 12.18
CA LEU A 573 -24.78 15.25 10.89
C LEU A 573 -23.82 14.06 10.85
N VAL A 574 -22.59 14.24 11.33
CA VAL A 574 -21.57 13.19 11.32
C VAL A 574 -21.93 12.00 12.21
N SER A 575 -22.75 12.20 13.24
CA SER A 575 -23.29 11.11 14.08
C SER A 575 -24.45 10.33 13.44
N LEU A 576 -25.06 10.81 12.36
CA LEU A 576 -26.20 10.13 11.75
C LEU A 576 -25.81 8.79 11.11
N PRO A 577 -26.70 7.79 11.11
CA PRO A 577 -26.54 6.62 10.26
C PRO A 577 -26.41 7.03 8.79
N ALA A 578 -25.58 6.33 8.02
CA ALA A 578 -25.31 6.65 6.61
C ALA A 578 -26.57 6.80 5.75
N VAL A 579 -27.57 5.95 6.00
CA VAL A 579 -28.86 5.96 5.31
C VAL A 579 -29.66 7.27 5.53
N SER A 580 -29.31 8.05 6.55
CA SER A 580 -29.94 9.34 6.87
C SER A 580 -29.16 10.53 6.29
N LEU A 581 -27.99 10.32 5.69
CA LEU A 581 -27.19 11.37 5.07
C LEU A 581 -27.45 11.46 3.57
N SER A 582 -27.80 12.64 3.09
CA SER A 582 -28.01 12.93 1.68
C SER A 582 -26.78 13.56 1.03
N ASP A 583 -26.70 13.47 -0.29
CA ASP A 583 -25.68 14.18 -1.07
C ASP A 583 -25.80 15.71 -0.93
N ALA A 584 -26.98 16.22 -0.56
CA ALA A 584 -27.17 17.63 -0.26
C ALA A 584 -26.47 18.03 1.05
N ASP A 585 -26.41 17.15 2.05
CA ASP A 585 -25.74 17.45 3.32
C ASP A 585 -24.24 17.69 3.11
N PHE A 586 -23.60 16.89 2.26
CA PHE A 586 -22.20 17.05 1.89
C PHE A 586 -21.96 18.30 1.04
N ARG A 587 -22.84 18.64 0.10
CA ARG A 587 -22.70 19.85 -0.74
C ARG A 587 -22.91 21.14 0.05
N ASN A 588 -23.84 21.15 0.99
CA ASN A 588 -24.25 22.35 1.72
C ASN A 588 -23.42 22.60 2.98
N ASN A 589 -22.97 21.53 3.66
CA ASN A 589 -22.25 21.62 4.93
C ASN A 589 -20.81 21.08 4.86
N GLY A 590 -20.47 20.34 3.81
CA GLY A 590 -19.12 19.85 3.58
C GLY A 590 -18.30 20.75 2.67
N GLN A 591 -17.15 20.26 2.26
CA GLN A 591 -16.27 20.92 1.29
C GLN A 591 -15.62 19.91 0.34
N PRO A 592 -15.22 20.32 -0.88
CA PRO A 592 -14.45 19.46 -1.77
C PRO A 592 -13.20 18.92 -1.06
N PHE A 593 -12.88 17.66 -1.29
CA PHE A 593 -11.76 16.96 -0.66
C PHE A 593 -10.86 16.33 -1.72
N ASP A 594 -9.56 16.64 -1.69
CA ASP A 594 -8.60 16.11 -2.65
C ASP A 594 -7.90 14.83 -2.17
N GLY A 595 -8.23 14.34 -0.97
CA GLY A 595 -7.67 13.09 -0.43
C GLY A 595 -6.43 13.27 0.46
N VAL A 596 -5.98 14.50 0.73
CA VAL A 596 -4.71 14.74 1.42
C VAL A 596 -4.91 14.96 2.93
N ILE A 597 -4.06 14.31 3.73
CA ILE A 597 -4.00 14.49 5.19
C ILE A 597 -2.53 14.75 5.54
N PHE A 598 -2.23 15.91 6.12
CA PHE A 598 -0.87 16.31 6.49
C PHE A 598 -0.72 16.45 8.00
N PHE A 599 0.34 15.82 8.54
CA PHE A 599 0.75 15.88 9.93
C PHE A 599 2.11 16.60 10.02
N GLU A 600 2.23 17.58 10.93
CA GLU A 600 3.49 18.32 11.16
C GLU A 600 4.60 17.48 11.82
N GLY A 601 4.26 16.32 12.35
CA GLY A 601 5.16 15.44 13.07
C GLY A 601 4.81 13.98 12.77
N ASP A 602 4.85 13.14 13.80
CA ASP A 602 4.58 11.72 13.65
C ASP A 602 3.07 11.41 13.57
N VAL A 603 2.72 10.24 13.05
CA VAL A 603 1.34 9.73 13.06
C VAL A 603 1.29 8.22 13.20
N ARG A 604 0.30 7.73 13.94
CA ARG A 604 -0.03 6.30 14.06
C ARG A 604 -1.22 5.98 13.16
N VAL A 605 -1.17 4.87 12.41
CA VAL A 605 -2.19 4.52 11.40
C VAL A 605 -2.64 3.06 11.56
N ARG A 606 -3.95 2.84 11.47
CA ARG A 606 -4.61 1.52 11.44
C ARG A 606 -6.01 1.64 10.80
N GLY A 607 -6.52 0.56 10.22
CA GLY A 607 -7.94 0.37 9.92
C GLY A 607 -8.23 0.13 8.45
N VAL A 608 -9.42 0.53 8.01
CA VAL A 608 -9.92 0.27 6.66
C VAL A 608 -9.94 1.55 5.85
N ILE A 609 -9.20 1.59 4.74
CA ILE A 609 -9.18 2.71 3.79
C ILE A 609 -10.63 2.97 3.34
N PRO A 610 -11.12 4.23 3.31
CA PRO A 610 -12.49 4.50 2.91
C PRO A 610 -12.83 3.89 1.54
N THR A 611 -13.99 3.25 1.46
CA THR A 611 -14.40 2.42 0.33
C THR A 611 -14.45 3.26 -0.95
N ASP A 612 -13.74 2.81 -1.98
CA ASP A 612 -13.61 3.48 -3.29
C ASP A 612 -13.01 4.90 -3.26
N HIS A 613 -12.29 5.25 -2.20
CA HIS A 613 -11.58 6.53 -2.09
C HIS A 613 -10.06 6.34 -2.08
N GLN A 614 -9.36 7.35 -2.61
CA GLN A 614 -7.90 7.42 -2.60
C GLN A 614 -7.47 8.45 -1.56
N LEU A 615 -6.53 8.08 -0.71
CA LEU A 615 -5.98 8.95 0.33
C LEU A 615 -4.46 9.08 0.19
N THR A 616 -3.94 10.24 0.55
CA THR A 616 -2.50 10.50 0.69
C THR A 616 -2.25 11.06 2.08
N VAL A 617 -1.61 10.27 2.93
CA VAL A 617 -1.20 10.67 4.28
C VAL A 617 0.26 11.08 4.21
N VAL A 618 0.53 12.32 4.57
CA VAL A 618 1.88 12.89 4.60
C VAL A 618 2.22 13.27 6.03
N ALA A 619 3.36 12.81 6.51
CA ALA A 619 3.90 13.17 7.82
C ALA A 619 5.27 13.82 7.63
N ASP A 620 5.46 15.00 8.21
CA ASP A 620 6.79 15.62 8.27
C ASP A 620 7.70 14.91 9.30
N GLY A 621 7.20 13.93 10.04
CA GLY A 621 7.97 12.99 10.87
C GLY A 621 7.90 11.54 10.37
N THR A 622 7.66 10.60 11.29
CA THR A 622 7.55 9.15 11.07
C THR A 622 6.09 8.69 11.05
N ILE A 623 5.74 7.78 10.14
CA ILE A 623 4.44 7.08 10.14
C ILE A 623 4.62 5.69 10.78
N TYR A 624 3.86 5.43 11.84
CA TYR A 624 3.80 4.14 12.53
C TYR A 624 2.56 3.36 12.10
N ILE A 625 2.76 2.17 11.53
CA ILE A 625 1.67 1.27 11.18
C ILE A 625 1.48 0.30 12.34
N GLU A 626 0.37 0.46 13.06
CA GLU A 626 0.15 -0.23 14.35
C GLU A 626 -0.73 -1.47 14.22
N GLY A 627 -1.20 -1.81 13.02
CA GLY A 627 -2.05 -2.97 12.75
C GLY A 627 -2.26 -3.14 11.26
N SER A 628 -3.45 -3.56 10.87
CA SER A 628 -3.76 -3.73 9.46
C SER A 628 -4.20 -2.41 8.83
N VAL A 629 -3.88 -2.24 7.55
CA VAL A 629 -4.38 -1.17 6.69
C VAL A 629 -4.96 -1.85 5.46
N THR A 630 -6.27 -2.03 5.40
CA THR A 630 -6.92 -2.82 4.34
C THR A 630 -7.85 -2.00 3.47
N LYS A 631 -8.09 -2.44 2.24
CA LYS A 631 -9.03 -1.80 1.32
C LYS A 631 -10.45 -1.86 1.86
N GLY A 632 -11.15 -0.73 1.77
CA GLY A 632 -12.58 -0.65 2.05
C GLY A 632 -13.39 -1.45 1.05
N VAL A 633 -14.17 -2.40 1.56
CA VAL A 633 -15.05 -3.27 0.76
C VAL A 633 -16.52 -3.13 1.15
N VAL A 634 -16.84 -2.20 2.05
CA VAL A 634 -18.19 -2.00 2.58
C VAL A 634 -18.64 -0.58 2.26
N GLN A 635 -19.75 -0.47 1.55
CA GLN A 635 -20.36 0.82 1.23
C GLN A 635 -20.89 1.49 2.49
N GLU A 636 -21.15 2.80 2.41
CA GLU A 636 -21.62 3.57 3.55
C GLU A 636 -22.93 3.01 4.16
N ASN A 637 -23.81 2.43 3.33
CA ASN A 637 -25.05 1.80 3.74
C ASN A 637 -24.88 0.39 4.39
N GLY A 638 -23.65 -0.08 4.57
CA GLY A 638 -23.33 -1.39 5.14
C GLY A 638 -23.26 -2.53 4.13
N ALA A 639 -23.56 -2.32 2.85
CA ALA A 639 -23.50 -3.38 1.84
C ALA A 639 -22.05 -3.67 1.40
N THR A 640 -21.68 -4.95 1.34
CA THR A 640 -20.38 -5.39 0.80
C THR A 640 -20.34 -5.28 -0.72
N LEU A 641 -19.21 -4.84 -1.27
CA LEU A 641 -18.99 -4.72 -2.70
C LEU A 641 -19.05 -6.08 -3.42
N GLN A 642 -19.67 -6.10 -4.59
CA GLN A 642 -19.70 -7.24 -5.53
C GLN A 642 -18.66 -7.08 -6.67
N ARG A 643 -17.72 -6.16 -6.51
CA ARG A 643 -16.68 -5.79 -7.47
C ARG A 643 -15.38 -5.46 -6.73
N PRO A 644 -14.22 -5.36 -7.42
CA PRO A 644 -12.99 -4.94 -6.78
C PRO A 644 -13.14 -3.55 -6.15
N SER A 645 -12.55 -3.39 -4.96
CA SER A 645 -12.43 -2.10 -4.31
C SER A 645 -11.42 -1.20 -5.01
N ARG A 646 -11.79 0.08 -5.20
CA ARG A 646 -10.91 1.12 -5.74
C ARG A 646 -10.17 1.89 -4.65
N SER A 647 -10.30 1.47 -3.38
CA SER A 647 -9.60 2.07 -2.26
C SER A 647 -8.10 1.96 -2.41
N ALA A 648 -7.39 3.06 -2.16
CA ALA A 648 -5.93 3.10 -2.14
C ALA A 648 -5.44 4.15 -1.16
N ILE A 649 -4.26 3.92 -0.59
CA ILE A 649 -3.61 4.88 0.30
C ILE A 649 -2.11 4.95 0.04
N ALA A 650 -1.56 6.17 0.02
CA ALA A 650 -0.14 6.43 0.10
C ALA A 650 0.20 6.94 1.50
N LEU A 651 1.17 6.31 2.16
CA LEU A 651 1.75 6.72 3.43
C LEU A 651 3.14 7.28 3.16
N MET A 652 3.29 8.59 3.29
CA MET A 652 4.49 9.34 2.93
C MET A 652 5.08 10.01 4.17
N ALA A 653 6.20 9.51 4.66
CA ALA A 653 6.94 10.07 5.78
C ALA A 653 8.19 10.79 5.29
N ARG A 654 8.53 11.91 5.95
CA ARG A 654 9.86 12.51 5.81
C ARG A 654 10.93 11.57 6.37
N ASP A 655 10.73 11.09 7.59
CA ASP A 655 11.75 10.34 8.32
C ASP A 655 11.63 8.84 8.01
N HIS A 656 10.76 8.11 8.70
CA HIS A 656 10.63 6.65 8.55
C HIS A 656 9.19 6.19 8.32
N ILE A 657 9.05 5.02 7.70
CA ILE A 657 7.84 4.20 7.79
C ILE A 657 8.16 3.02 8.69
N ALA A 658 7.54 2.95 9.87
CA ALA A 658 7.80 1.92 10.86
C ALA A 658 6.58 1.01 11.05
N VAL A 659 6.75 -0.29 10.79
CA VAL A 659 5.76 -1.30 11.20
C VAL A 659 5.95 -1.57 12.69
N ASN A 660 4.99 -1.12 13.49
CA ASN A 660 5.04 -1.23 14.93
C ASN A 660 4.37 -2.53 15.39
N THR A 661 5.14 -3.61 15.35
CA THR A 661 4.64 -4.96 15.67
C THR A 661 4.20 -5.12 17.13
N THR A 662 4.68 -4.24 18.02
CA THR A 662 4.28 -4.25 19.43
C THR A 662 2.83 -3.87 19.61
N MET A 663 2.28 -3.07 18.69
CA MET A 663 0.93 -2.55 18.77
C MET A 663 -0.13 -3.40 18.09
N PHE A 664 0.23 -4.48 17.38
CA PHE A 664 -0.75 -5.38 16.72
C PHE A 664 -1.87 -5.84 17.67
N PHE A 665 -1.51 -6.08 18.94
CA PHE A 665 -2.43 -6.41 20.03
C PHE A 665 -2.20 -5.47 21.24
N GLY A 666 -1.89 -4.20 20.96
CA GLY A 666 -1.54 -3.21 21.96
C GLY A 666 -2.72 -2.41 22.50
N PRO A 667 -2.44 -1.44 23.39
CA PRO A 667 -3.45 -0.56 23.98
C PRO A 667 -4.27 0.17 22.92
N ALA A 668 -5.58 0.28 23.15
CA ALA A 668 -6.46 1.06 22.29
C ALA A 668 -6.08 2.56 22.33
N PRO A 669 -6.38 3.34 21.28
CA PRO A 669 -6.11 4.77 21.25
C PRO A 669 -6.70 5.50 22.44
N GLY A 670 -5.84 6.23 23.17
CA GLY A 670 -6.20 6.95 24.40
C GLY A 670 -6.04 6.12 25.68
N GLU A 671 -5.87 4.79 25.57
CA GLU A 671 -5.53 3.94 26.71
C GLU A 671 -4.08 4.14 27.13
N THR A 672 -3.85 4.26 28.43
CA THR A 672 -2.50 4.37 29.00
C THR A 672 -2.21 3.16 29.88
N VAL A 673 -1.17 2.41 29.52
CA VAL A 673 -0.60 1.33 30.33
C VAL A 673 0.68 1.80 30.99
N SER A 674 0.95 1.34 32.21
CA SER A 674 2.16 1.69 32.94
C SER A 674 3.08 0.47 33.03
N ALA A 675 4.37 0.68 32.72
CA ALA A 675 5.40 -0.31 33.01
C ALA A 675 5.44 -0.58 34.52
N LYS A 676 5.74 -1.82 34.92
CA LYS A 676 5.97 -2.16 36.32
C LYS A 676 7.12 -1.31 36.88
N SER A 677 6.84 -0.56 37.94
CA SER A 677 7.82 0.40 38.53
C SER A 677 8.79 -0.20 39.56
N ALA A 678 8.56 -1.45 40.00
CA ALA A 678 9.39 -2.16 40.98
C ALA A 678 10.28 -3.24 40.33
N SER A 679 11.28 -3.75 41.05
CA SER A 679 12.36 -4.66 40.60
C SER A 679 12.04 -5.49 39.34
N PRO A 680 12.89 -5.44 38.30
CA PRO A 680 12.66 -6.17 37.05
C PRO A 680 12.50 -7.67 37.33
N LEU A 681 11.47 -8.28 36.76
CA LEU A 681 11.26 -9.72 36.86
C LEU A 681 12.29 -10.43 35.94
N PRO A 682 12.99 -11.49 36.40
CA PRO A 682 14.12 -12.08 35.67
C PRO A 682 13.83 -12.58 34.24
N GLU A 683 12.57 -12.94 33.93
CA GLU A 683 12.19 -13.59 32.68
C GLU A 683 11.32 -12.71 31.76
N THR A 684 10.89 -11.54 32.22
CA THR A 684 10.06 -10.60 31.43
C THR A 684 10.45 -9.19 31.83
N PRO A 685 11.39 -8.56 31.11
CA PRO A 685 12.09 -7.38 31.61
C PRO A 685 11.25 -6.10 31.68
N ASN A 686 10.13 -6.00 30.96
CA ASN A 686 9.28 -4.80 30.95
C ASN A 686 7.77 -5.07 30.77
N PRO A 687 7.11 -5.77 31.71
CA PRO A 687 5.67 -6.01 31.67
C PRO A 687 4.89 -4.73 32.00
N TYR A 688 3.62 -4.69 31.61
CA TYR A 688 2.70 -3.68 32.13
C TYR A 688 1.94 -4.21 33.34
N GLU A 689 1.53 -3.30 34.22
CA GLU A 689 0.88 -3.64 35.49
C GLU A 689 -0.54 -3.08 35.56
N LEU A 690 -1.46 -3.89 36.08
CA LEU A 690 -2.76 -3.46 36.57
C LEU A 690 -2.70 -3.29 38.08
N VAL A 691 -3.07 -2.09 38.56
CA VAL A 691 -2.87 -1.67 39.95
C VAL A 691 -4.22 -1.49 40.64
N VAL A 692 -4.41 -2.20 41.76
CA VAL A 692 -5.61 -2.09 42.61
C VAL A 692 -5.79 -0.65 43.09
N GLY A 693 -7.00 -0.12 42.95
CA GLY A 693 -7.36 1.24 43.39
C GLY A 693 -6.81 2.39 42.54
N ALA A 694 -6.04 2.12 41.48
CA ALA A 694 -5.47 3.16 40.60
C ALA A 694 -5.77 2.91 39.12
N ASN A 695 -5.29 1.80 38.55
CA ASN A 695 -5.47 1.47 37.14
C ASN A 695 -5.78 -0.03 37.01
N GLU A 696 -7.04 -0.39 37.28
CA GLU A 696 -7.49 -1.78 37.40
C GLU A 696 -7.83 -2.43 36.05
N THR A 697 -7.80 -1.67 34.95
CA THR A 697 -8.16 -2.14 33.62
C THR A 697 -7.12 -1.74 32.58
N ALA A 698 -6.97 -2.58 31.56
CA ALA A 698 -6.27 -2.22 30.33
C ALA A 698 -7.08 -2.71 29.11
N THR A 699 -7.39 -1.82 28.18
CA THR A 699 -8.09 -2.13 26.93
C THR A 699 -7.13 -2.22 25.75
N MET A 700 -7.08 -3.38 25.12
CA MET A 700 -6.30 -3.67 23.91
C MET A 700 -7.19 -3.66 22.68
N GLU A 701 -6.61 -3.44 21.50
CA GLU A 701 -7.30 -3.42 20.21
C GLU A 701 -6.70 -4.40 19.20
N THR A 702 -7.54 -5.17 18.51
CA THR A 702 -7.15 -6.05 17.41
C THR A 702 -8.20 -6.05 16.28
N GLU A 703 -7.88 -6.63 15.12
CA GLU A 703 -8.73 -6.67 13.94
C GLU A 703 -8.64 -8.06 13.30
N PHE A 704 -9.79 -8.70 13.02
CA PHE A 704 -9.81 -9.93 12.23
C PHE A 704 -9.98 -9.60 10.76
N LEU A 705 -9.25 -10.25 9.86
CA LEU A 705 -9.23 -9.85 8.46
C LEU A 705 -10.03 -10.81 7.55
N LEU A 706 -10.62 -10.23 6.50
CA LEU A 706 -11.10 -11.00 5.35
C LEU A 706 -9.93 -11.48 4.48
N ASP A 707 -10.03 -12.71 4.02
CA ASP A 707 -9.13 -13.35 3.08
C ASP A 707 -9.62 -13.19 1.63
N PRO A 708 -8.93 -12.40 0.79
CA PRO A 708 -9.27 -12.21 -0.61
C PRO A 708 -8.80 -13.34 -1.51
N ALA A 709 -8.02 -14.32 -1.02
CA ALA A 709 -7.28 -15.27 -1.86
C ALA A 709 -8.15 -16.06 -2.85
N ALA A 710 -9.33 -16.53 -2.41
CA ALA A 710 -10.19 -17.37 -3.25
C ALA A 710 -10.81 -16.61 -4.44
N ASN A 711 -11.16 -15.33 -4.27
CA ASN A 711 -11.75 -14.52 -5.33
C ASN A 711 -11.46 -13.03 -5.10
N PRO A 712 -10.27 -12.53 -5.44
CA PRO A 712 -9.86 -11.15 -5.16
C PRO A 712 -10.76 -10.08 -5.81
N ASN A 713 -11.56 -10.47 -6.80
CA ASN A 713 -12.41 -9.57 -7.57
C ASN A 713 -13.81 -9.36 -6.96
N ASN A 714 -14.25 -10.24 -6.04
CA ASN A 714 -15.56 -10.11 -5.42
C ASN A 714 -15.49 -10.25 -3.87
N PRO A 715 -15.41 -9.10 -3.16
CA PRO A 715 -15.38 -9.09 -1.69
C PRO A 715 -16.55 -9.76 -1.00
N ALA A 716 -17.72 -9.84 -1.63
CA ALA A 716 -18.88 -10.50 -1.02
C ALA A 716 -18.75 -12.04 -0.95
N THR A 717 -17.72 -12.62 -1.58
CA THR A 717 -17.42 -14.05 -1.49
C THR A 717 -16.27 -14.36 -0.53
N TRP A 718 -15.65 -13.34 0.06
CA TRP A 718 -14.52 -13.52 0.97
C TRP A 718 -14.99 -14.11 2.30
N ARG A 719 -14.13 -14.96 2.86
CA ARG A 719 -14.26 -15.48 4.23
C ARG A 719 -13.18 -14.88 5.11
N THR A 720 -13.28 -15.04 6.41
CA THR A 720 -12.22 -14.58 7.33
C THR A 720 -11.01 -15.51 7.29
N TYR A 721 -9.80 -14.99 7.55
CA TYR A 721 -8.63 -15.87 7.73
C TYR A 721 -8.83 -16.86 8.89
N ALA A 722 -9.52 -16.44 9.95
CA ALA A 722 -9.85 -17.30 11.09
C ALA A 722 -10.64 -18.56 10.67
N GLU A 723 -11.50 -18.46 9.65
CA GLU A 723 -12.24 -19.60 9.09
C GLU A 723 -11.39 -20.52 8.22
N THR A 724 -10.27 -20.04 7.67
CA THR A 724 -9.49 -20.72 6.62
C THR A 724 -8.15 -21.26 7.10
N TYR A 725 -7.79 -21.07 8.37
CA TYR A 725 -6.58 -21.68 8.95
C TYR A 725 -6.70 -23.20 8.96
N ALA A 726 -5.98 -23.84 8.04
CA ALA A 726 -5.89 -25.29 7.89
C ALA A 726 -4.47 -25.78 8.18
N ASP A 727 -4.35 -26.86 8.94
CA ASP A 727 -3.07 -27.47 9.29
C ASP A 727 -2.35 -27.97 8.03
N ALA A 728 -1.12 -27.52 7.80
CA ALA A 728 -0.36 -27.88 6.61
C ALA A 728 -0.08 -29.39 6.48
N GLY A 729 -0.06 -30.14 7.59
CA GLY A 729 0.18 -31.58 7.57
C GLY A 729 -1.07 -32.41 7.29
N SER A 730 -2.21 -32.00 7.84
CA SER A 730 -3.47 -32.78 7.84
C SER A 730 -4.60 -32.16 7.00
N GLY A 731 -4.48 -30.90 6.59
CA GLY A 731 -5.52 -30.14 5.91
C GLY A 731 -6.75 -29.81 6.78
N THR A 732 -6.71 -30.12 8.08
CA THR A 732 -7.85 -29.90 8.98
C THR A 732 -7.86 -28.46 9.49
N ASN A 733 -9.02 -27.81 9.44
CA ASN A 733 -9.16 -26.45 9.95
C ASN A 733 -9.04 -26.43 11.48
N TYR A 734 -8.35 -25.42 12.01
CA TYR A 734 -8.22 -25.19 13.45
C TYR A 734 -8.41 -23.71 13.79
N GLY A 735 -8.70 -23.45 15.06
CA GLY A 735 -9.03 -22.12 15.56
C GLY A 735 -7.82 -21.22 15.80
N ASN A 736 -8.11 -20.03 16.29
CA ASN A 736 -7.11 -19.09 16.79
C ASN A 736 -7.32 -18.84 18.27
N TRP A 737 -6.22 -18.58 18.96
CA TRP A 737 -6.16 -18.49 20.40
C TRP A 737 -5.49 -17.20 20.84
N LEU A 738 -5.96 -16.66 21.95
CA LEU A 738 -5.30 -15.60 22.67
C LEU A 738 -4.33 -16.21 23.70
N LEU A 739 -3.07 -15.82 23.61
CA LEU A 739 -2.03 -16.13 24.59
C LEU A 739 -1.84 -14.94 25.52
N THR A 740 -1.93 -15.21 26.82
CA THR A 740 -1.88 -14.17 27.86
C THR A 740 -0.85 -14.55 28.94
N PRO A 741 0.39 -14.05 28.85
CA PRO A 741 1.40 -14.24 29.89
C PRO A 741 1.06 -13.31 31.05
N THR A 742 0.56 -13.88 32.14
CA THR A 742 0.14 -13.16 33.33
C THR A 742 0.79 -13.72 34.58
N ALA A 743 1.07 -12.86 35.56
CA ALA A 743 1.55 -13.27 36.87
C ALA A 743 1.00 -12.35 37.95
N ALA A 744 0.90 -12.87 39.18
CA ALA A 744 0.68 -12.03 40.34
C ALA A 744 1.95 -11.22 40.64
N ASP A 745 1.79 -9.94 40.97
CA ASP A 745 2.91 -9.00 41.14
C ASP A 745 3.88 -9.40 42.28
N ASP A 746 3.34 -10.04 43.31
CA ASP A 746 4.03 -10.56 44.51
C ASP A 746 3.39 -11.88 44.97
N ASN A 747 4.05 -12.66 45.82
CA ASN A 747 3.71 -14.04 46.26
C ASN A 747 2.29 -14.32 46.84
N GLY A 748 1.19 -14.03 46.13
CA GLY A 748 -0.20 -14.34 46.51
C GLY A 748 -1.13 -14.41 45.29
N PRO A 749 -2.35 -14.96 45.40
CA PRO A 749 -3.25 -15.15 44.25
C PRO A 749 -3.82 -13.82 43.75
N ALA A 750 -3.59 -13.53 42.47
CA ALA A 750 -4.24 -12.45 41.73
C ALA A 750 -5.33 -13.02 40.82
N PHE A 751 -6.41 -12.28 40.64
CA PHE A 751 -7.54 -12.69 39.80
C PHE A 751 -7.86 -11.64 38.76
N PHE A 752 -8.23 -12.09 37.56
CA PHE A 752 -8.65 -11.20 36.49
C PHE A 752 -9.81 -11.78 35.69
N ALA A 753 -10.55 -10.87 35.07
CA ALA A 753 -11.55 -11.17 34.05
C ALA A 753 -11.12 -10.53 32.73
N MET A 754 -11.65 -11.05 31.63
CA MET A 754 -11.48 -10.46 30.30
C MET A 754 -12.84 -10.25 29.66
N ASP A 755 -13.03 -9.05 29.11
CA ASP A 755 -14.23 -8.66 28.38
C ASP A 755 -13.91 -8.32 26.93
N PHE A 756 -14.83 -8.59 26.01
CA PHE A 756 -14.72 -8.27 24.59
C PHE A 756 -15.81 -7.30 24.14
N ALA A 757 -15.46 -6.38 23.24
CA ALA A 757 -16.44 -5.55 22.55
C ALA A 757 -16.06 -5.41 21.07
N ALA A 758 -16.84 -6.07 20.20
CA ALA A 758 -16.73 -5.91 18.76
C ALA A 758 -17.34 -4.55 18.34
N GLN A 759 -16.64 -3.79 17.49
CA GLN A 759 -17.10 -2.50 16.96
C GLN A 759 -17.26 -2.53 15.43
N PRO A 760 -18.11 -3.43 14.88
CA PRO A 760 -18.35 -3.49 13.43
C PRO A 760 -18.99 -2.20 12.89
N PHE A 761 -18.52 -1.72 11.75
CA PHE A 761 -19.09 -0.55 11.10
C PHE A 761 -20.49 -0.83 10.55
N ALA A 762 -21.41 0.12 10.80
CA ALA A 762 -22.82 0.13 10.37
C ALA A 762 -23.70 -1.01 10.91
N SER A 763 -23.22 -1.84 11.84
CA SER A 763 -24.01 -2.92 12.44
C SER A 763 -24.79 -2.46 13.67
N ALA A 764 -26.06 -2.87 13.78
CA ALA A 764 -26.94 -2.54 14.90
C ALA A 764 -26.66 -3.37 16.18
N ALA A 765 -25.88 -4.46 16.07
CA ALA A 765 -25.63 -5.42 17.15
C ALA A 765 -24.24 -5.26 17.83
N GLY A 766 -23.38 -4.38 17.31
CA GLY A 766 -22.01 -4.18 17.78
C GLY A 766 -21.90 -3.24 19.00
N GLY A 767 -20.92 -3.48 19.87
CA GLY A 767 -20.46 -2.52 20.87
C GLY A 767 -20.76 -2.81 22.33
N SER A 768 -21.35 -3.97 22.66
CA SER A 768 -21.56 -4.38 24.06
C SER A 768 -20.37 -5.19 24.59
N TRP A 769 -20.00 -4.96 25.86
CA TRP A 769 -18.99 -5.76 26.55
C TRP A 769 -19.55 -7.13 26.91
N ARG A 770 -18.81 -8.18 26.57
CA ARG A 770 -19.15 -9.58 26.86
C ARG A 770 -17.98 -10.25 27.58
N SER A 771 -18.24 -10.92 28.70
CA SER A 771 -17.18 -11.55 29.48
C SER A 771 -16.81 -12.92 28.93
N MET A 772 -15.51 -13.20 28.87
CA MET A 772 -14.99 -14.52 28.54
C MET A 772 -15.16 -15.49 29.70
N LEU A 773 -15.36 -16.76 29.37
CA LEU A 773 -15.23 -17.86 30.32
C LEU A 773 -13.89 -18.56 30.13
N PHE A 774 -13.10 -18.63 31.20
CA PHE A 774 -11.81 -19.31 31.25
C PHE A 774 -11.99 -20.78 31.60
N PRO A 775 -11.21 -21.70 31.01
CA PRO A 775 -11.22 -23.11 31.40
C PRO A 775 -10.82 -23.28 32.87
N THR A 776 -11.37 -24.29 33.55
CA THR A 776 -10.92 -24.67 34.90
C THR A 776 -9.79 -25.71 34.86
N THR A 777 -9.72 -26.50 33.79
CA THR A 777 -8.79 -27.63 33.65
C THR A 777 -7.91 -27.54 32.41
N LEU A 778 -6.70 -28.10 32.49
CA LEU A 778 -5.81 -28.38 31.36
C LEU A 778 -5.67 -29.88 31.16
N THR A 779 -5.47 -30.32 29.92
CA THR A 779 -5.35 -31.73 29.55
C THR A 779 -4.09 -31.99 28.74
N PHE A 780 -3.30 -32.98 29.15
CA PHE A 780 -2.11 -33.46 28.46
C PHE A 780 -2.23 -34.97 28.29
N GLY A 781 -2.60 -35.43 27.09
CA GLY A 781 -2.94 -36.83 26.86
C GLY A 781 -4.05 -37.31 27.83
N PRO A 782 -3.84 -38.39 28.61
CA PRO A 782 -4.81 -38.88 29.58
C PRO A 782 -4.88 -38.04 30.89
N ASN A 783 -3.93 -37.13 31.12
CA ASN A 783 -3.82 -36.39 32.39
C ASN A 783 -4.62 -35.09 32.35
N VAL A 784 -5.42 -34.83 33.38
CA VAL A 784 -6.24 -33.61 33.53
C VAL A 784 -5.91 -32.92 34.86
N PHE A 785 -5.59 -31.63 34.80
CA PHE A 785 -5.21 -30.81 35.96
C PHE A 785 -6.17 -29.64 36.15
N THR A 786 -6.60 -29.39 37.39
CA THR A 786 -7.24 -28.11 37.73
C THR A 786 -6.16 -27.05 37.84
N HIS A 787 -6.21 -26.02 37.00
CA HIS A 787 -5.19 -24.98 36.95
C HIS A 787 -5.72 -23.63 37.44
N ASN A 788 -6.98 -23.32 37.13
CA ASN A 788 -7.57 -22.04 37.47
C ASN A 788 -7.83 -21.93 38.97
N GLY A 789 -7.06 -21.08 39.65
CA GLY A 789 -7.15 -20.83 41.09
C GLY A 789 -8.47 -20.20 41.54
N ALA A 790 -9.31 -19.72 40.62
CA ALA A 790 -10.64 -19.22 40.93
C ALA A 790 -11.68 -20.34 41.12
N THR A 791 -11.39 -21.57 40.68
CA THR A 791 -12.33 -22.72 40.71
C THR A 791 -13.03 -22.93 42.07
N PRO A 792 -12.36 -22.84 43.24
CA PRO A 792 -13.01 -23.05 44.54
C PRO A 792 -14.12 -22.04 44.90
N PHE A 793 -14.19 -20.90 44.19
CA PHE A 793 -15.14 -19.81 44.47
C PHE A 793 -16.38 -19.84 43.57
N PHE A 794 -16.46 -20.79 42.63
CA PHE A 794 -17.60 -20.94 41.72
C PHE A 794 -18.26 -22.31 41.87
N ALA A 795 -19.53 -22.40 41.49
CA ALA A 795 -20.19 -23.70 41.35
C ALA A 795 -19.45 -24.54 40.29
N PRO A 796 -19.44 -25.89 40.42
CA PRO A 796 -18.76 -26.76 39.46
C PRO A 796 -19.23 -26.50 38.02
N ALA A 797 -18.31 -25.97 37.19
CA ALA A 797 -18.51 -25.67 35.79
C ALA A 797 -17.21 -25.91 35.03
N ALA A 798 -17.30 -26.25 33.74
CA ALA A 798 -16.11 -26.49 32.91
C ALA A 798 -15.31 -25.19 32.69
N ASN A 799 -16.01 -24.07 32.48
CA ASN A 799 -15.42 -22.74 32.31
C ASN A 799 -16.12 -21.71 33.21
N ILE A 800 -15.36 -20.73 33.72
CA ILE A 800 -15.81 -19.72 34.70
C ILE A 800 -15.34 -18.32 34.29
N PRO A 801 -16.03 -17.23 34.68
CA PRO A 801 -15.76 -15.87 34.18
C PRO A 801 -14.51 -15.19 34.76
N MET A 802 -13.67 -15.93 35.47
CA MET A 802 -12.50 -15.39 36.16
C MET A 802 -11.36 -16.40 36.13
N HIS A 803 -10.15 -15.92 35.85
CA HIS A 803 -8.92 -16.68 36.02
C HIS A 803 -8.23 -16.24 37.31
N GLY A 804 -7.76 -17.20 38.11
CA GLY A 804 -6.99 -16.94 39.31
C GLY A 804 -5.63 -17.63 39.24
N HIS A 805 -4.57 -16.89 39.53
CA HIS A 805 -3.25 -17.50 39.71
C HIS A 805 -3.18 -18.25 41.04
N THR A 806 -2.46 -19.38 41.04
CA THR A 806 -2.28 -20.22 42.23
C THR A 806 -1.30 -19.62 43.24
N ASP A 807 -1.44 -20.00 44.52
CA ASP A 807 -0.61 -19.51 45.63
C ASP A 807 0.91 -19.70 45.35
N PRO A 808 1.68 -18.60 45.28
CA PRO A 808 3.12 -18.65 45.06
C PRO A 808 3.90 -19.34 46.20
N ALA A 809 3.31 -19.61 47.38
CA ALA A 809 3.98 -20.43 48.39
C ALA A 809 4.13 -21.92 47.98
N ARG A 810 3.38 -22.36 46.96
CA ARG A 810 3.50 -23.71 46.35
C ARG A 810 4.30 -23.72 45.04
N ASN A 811 4.60 -22.55 44.48
CA ASN A 811 5.39 -22.37 43.26
C ASN A 811 6.73 -21.73 43.62
N ALA A 812 7.86 -22.31 43.22
CA ALA A 812 9.17 -21.89 43.73
C ALA A 812 9.57 -20.43 43.40
N PHE A 813 8.88 -19.73 42.49
CA PHE A 813 9.14 -18.34 42.07
C PHE A 813 7.84 -17.68 41.51
N PRO A 814 7.71 -16.35 41.47
CA PRO A 814 6.65 -15.68 40.70
C PRO A 814 6.86 -15.96 39.21
N ARG A 815 6.12 -16.94 38.68
CA ARG A 815 6.25 -17.46 37.32
C ARG A 815 5.11 -16.94 36.46
N TYR A 816 5.42 -16.55 35.23
CA TYR A 816 4.38 -16.22 34.25
C TYR A 816 3.64 -17.48 33.85
N GLU A 817 2.32 -17.44 33.97
CA GLU A 817 1.42 -18.44 33.42
C GLU A 817 0.94 -17.94 32.06
N VAL A 818 1.21 -18.71 31.00
CA VAL A 818 0.77 -18.41 29.64
C VAL A 818 -0.38 -19.34 29.28
N LEU A 819 -1.60 -18.82 29.47
CA LEU A 819 -2.81 -19.55 29.15
C LEU A 819 -3.17 -19.37 27.68
N ARG A 820 -3.52 -20.48 27.02
CA ARG A 820 -4.21 -20.48 25.73
C ARG A 820 -5.72 -20.37 25.95
N THR A 821 -6.33 -19.33 25.38
CA THR A 821 -7.79 -19.14 25.41
C THR A 821 -8.35 -19.12 23.99
N PRO A 822 -9.32 -19.99 23.64
CA PRO A 822 -9.87 -20.04 22.29
C PRO A 822 -10.68 -18.79 21.99
N LEU A 823 -10.31 -18.08 20.92
CA LEU A 823 -11.05 -16.91 20.46
C LEU A 823 -12.04 -17.25 19.36
N TYR A 824 -11.67 -18.10 18.42
CA TYR A 824 -12.58 -18.63 17.40
C TYR A 824 -12.15 -20.06 17.05
N GLN A 825 -13.13 -20.92 16.77
CA GLN A 825 -12.90 -22.31 16.36
C GLN A 825 -13.77 -22.61 15.13
N PRO A 826 -13.19 -23.10 14.02
CA PRO A 826 -13.96 -23.44 12.84
C PRO A 826 -14.86 -24.65 13.11
N GLY A 827 -16.17 -24.48 12.88
CA GLY A 827 -17.21 -25.48 13.11
C GLY A 827 -17.71 -25.55 14.57
N GLY A 828 -18.84 -26.26 14.78
CA GLY A 828 -19.40 -26.50 16.12
C GLY A 828 -20.09 -25.27 16.74
N SER A 829 -19.41 -24.59 17.66
CA SER A 829 -19.96 -23.55 18.55
C SER A 829 -19.79 -22.11 18.05
N TRP A 830 -19.60 -21.94 16.73
CA TRP A 830 -19.45 -20.65 16.05
C TRP A 830 -20.30 -20.64 14.78
N ALA A 831 -20.97 -19.52 14.53
CA ALA A 831 -21.59 -19.24 13.25
C ALA A 831 -20.52 -18.83 12.23
N GLY A 832 -20.75 -19.15 10.96
CA GLY A 832 -19.91 -18.63 9.88
C GLY A 832 -19.98 -17.11 9.80
N TYR A 833 -18.98 -16.50 9.18
CA TYR A 833 -18.92 -15.04 9.02
C TYR A 833 -20.19 -14.48 8.38
N ASN A 834 -20.79 -13.50 9.04
CA ASN A 834 -22.02 -12.85 8.58
C ASN A 834 -21.69 -11.51 7.91
N LEU A 835 -21.92 -11.41 6.60
CA LEU A 835 -21.67 -10.19 5.81
C LEU A 835 -22.51 -8.98 6.24
N ALA A 836 -23.73 -9.20 6.76
CA ALA A 836 -24.63 -8.12 7.14
C ALA A 836 -24.29 -7.52 8.51
N THR A 837 -23.92 -8.35 9.48
CA THR A 837 -23.52 -7.88 10.81
C THR A 837 -22.02 -7.62 10.93
N ARG A 838 -21.22 -8.22 10.03
CA ARG A 838 -19.75 -8.17 9.97
C ARG A 838 -19.06 -8.73 11.20
N LEU A 839 -19.66 -9.78 11.76
CA LEU A 839 -19.21 -10.44 12.97
C LEU A 839 -18.89 -11.91 12.71
N LEU A 840 -17.91 -12.41 13.44
CA LEU A 840 -17.84 -13.82 13.82
C LEU A 840 -18.54 -13.94 15.17
N GLU A 841 -19.55 -14.80 15.26
CA GLU A 841 -20.41 -14.92 16.44
C GLU A 841 -20.39 -16.34 16.98
N SER A 842 -20.20 -16.48 18.28
CA SER A 842 -20.37 -17.76 18.95
C SER A 842 -21.84 -18.19 18.93
N THR A 843 -22.10 -19.49 18.82
CA THR A 843 -23.45 -20.04 18.99
C THR A 843 -23.72 -20.40 20.44
N ALA A 844 -24.98 -20.63 20.78
CA ALA A 844 -25.38 -21.02 22.13
C ALA A 844 -24.63 -22.30 22.58
N GLY A 845 -24.06 -22.27 23.78
CA GLY A 845 -23.27 -23.37 24.34
C GLY A 845 -21.77 -23.31 24.01
N ASN A 846 -21.28 -22.21 23.45
CA ASN A 846 -19.84 -21.98 23.30
C ASN A 846 -19.13 -22.02 24.68
N PRO A 847 -18.09 -22.85 24.86
CA PRO A 847 -17.39 -22.94 26.15
C PRO A 847 -16.76 -21.62 26.60
N GLY A 848 -16.32 -20.77 25.67
CA GLY A 848 -15.72 -19.46 25.96
C GLY A 848 -16.73 -18.37 26.32
N GLY A 849 -18.03 -18.67 26.28
CA GLY A 849 -19.12 -17.70 26.49
C GLY A 849 -19.66 -17.13 25.18
N ASP A 850 -20.49 -16.09 25.30
CA ASP A 850 -21.04 -15.36 24.15
C ASP A 850 -19.98 -14.38 23.62
N LEU A 851 -19.24 -14.81 22.60
CA LEU A 851 -18.14 -14.05 22.00
C LEU A 851 -18.56 -13.52 20.63
N GLN A 852 -18.21 -12.25 20.38
CA GLN A 852 -18.38 -11.59 19.09
C GLN A 852 -17.06 -10.92 18.71
N LEU A 853 -16.61 -11.16 17.48
CA LEU A 853 -15.38 -10.58 16.93
C LEU A 853 -15.71 -9.79 15.66
N ALA A 854 -15.25 -8.55 15.59
CA ALA A 854 -15.44 -7.70 14.42
C ALA A 854 -14.44 -8.05 13.31
N VAL A 855 -14.91 -7.97 12.05
CA VAL A 855 -14.11 -8.29 10.86
C VAL A 855 -13.85 -7.03 10.03
N ASN A 856 -12.56 -6.82 9.76
CA ASN A 856 -11.92 -5.61 9.26
C ASN A 856 -12.14 -4.37 10.15
N ASP A 857 -12.93 -4.46 11.21
CA ASP A 857 -13.15 -3.39 12.18
C ASP A 857 -12.57 -3.80 13.56
N PRO A 858 -12.41 -2.85 14.49
CA PRO A 858 -11.82 -3.11 15.79
C PRO A 858 -12.63 -4.08 16.65
N THR A 859 -11.92 -4.98 17.31
CA THR A 859 -12.38 -5.70 18.50
C THR A 859 -11.56 -5.24 19.69
N PHE A 860 -12.23 -4.74 20.73
CA PHE A 860 -11.58 -4.35 21.98
C PHE A 860 -11.56 -5.51 22.96
N LEU A 861 -10.42 -5.73 23.60
CA LEU A 861 -10.19 -6.73 24.66
C LEU A 861 -9.83 -5.99 25.94
N ARG A 862 -10.67 -6.06 26.96
CA ARG A 862 -10.41 -5.41 28.25
C ARG A 862 -9.99 -6.43 29.29
N PHE A 863 -8.75 -6.32 29.75
CA PHE A 863 -8.27 -6.95 30.96
C PHE A 863 -8.73 -6.14 32.16
N ARG A 864 -9.31 -6.81 33.16
CA ARG A 864 -9.79 -6.15 34.37
C ARG A 864 -9.44 -6.96 35.60
N LEU A 865 -8.81 -6.32 36.57
CA LEU A 865 -8.66 -6.91 37.90
C LEU A 865 -10.03 -7.23 38.46
N ASN A 866 -10.14 -8.43 39.01
CA ASN A 866 -11.37 -8.89 39.63
C ASN A 866 -11.01 -9.63 40.92
N GLY A 867 -12.00 -10.03 41.69
CA GLY A 867 -11.76 -10.91 42.83
C GLY A 867 -13.01 -11.69 43.23
N PRO A 868 -12.86 -12.79 43.98
CA PRO A 868 -14.00 -13.47 44.59
C PRO A 868 -14.82 -12.48 45.42
N GLY A 869 -16.11 -12.29 45.09
CA GLY A 869 -16.96 -11.27 45.72
C GLY A 869 -16.89 -9.87 45.10
N GLY A 870 -16.17 -9.69 43.99
CA GLY A 870 -16.18 -8.49 43.15
C GLY A 870 -15.15 -7.41 43.50
N THR A 871 -14.32 -7.62 44.53
CA THR A 871 -13.26 -6.68 44.91
C THR A 871 -11.89 -7.27 44.59
N PRO A 872 -11.05 -6.60 43.77
CA PRO A 872 -9.71 -7.09 43.48
C PRO A 872 -8.82 -7.01 44.72
N ASN A 873 -8.04 -8.05 44.94
CA ASN A 873 -7.21 -8.22 46.14
C ASN A 873 -5.72 -7.97 45.88
N LYS A 874 -5.28 -7.96 44.61
CA LYS A 874 -3.87 -7.88 44.25
C LYS A 874 -3.63 -7.34 42.84
N ASN A 875 -2.47 -6.72 42.63
CA ASN A 875 -1.99 -6.29 41.33
C ASN A 875 -1.68 -7.50 40.44
N LEU A 876 -1.78 -7.28 39.14
CA LEU A 876 -1.49 -8.27 38.10
C LEU A 876 -0.49 -7.66 37.13
N VAL A 877 0.51 -8.44 36.73
CA VAL A 877 1.44 -8.06 35.67
C VAL A 877 1.17 -8.89 34.43
N ASN A 878 1.29 -8.26 33.27
CA ASN A 878 1.12 -8.92 31.97
C ASN A 878 2.33 -8.61 31.08
N GLY A 879 2.92 -9.66 30.52
CA GLY A 879 4.13 -9.57 29.71
C GLY A 879 3.86 -8.96 28.34
N ARG A 880 2.97 -9.57 27.56
CA ARG A 880 2.53 -9.15 26.22
C ARG A 880 1.41 -10.07 25.75
N THR A 881 0.31 -9.53 25.23
CA THR A 881 -0.79 -10.36 24.70
C THR A 881 -0.64 -10.56 23.20
N VAL A 882 -0.93 -11.77 22.69
CA VAL A 882 -0.86 -12.11 21.25
C VAL A 882 -1.99 -13.05 20.86
N ILE A 883 -2.49 -12.93 19.63
CA ILE A 883 -3.37 -13.92 18.99
C ILE A 883 -2.56 -14.77 18.02
N THR A 884 -2.75 -16.09 18.05
CA THR A 884 -2.05 -17.05 17.20
C THR A 884 -2.99 -18.18 16.74
N PRO A 885 -2.95 -18.61 15.46
CA PRO A 885 -2.40 -17.89 14.32
C PRO A 885 -3.13 -16.55 14.06
N HIS A 886 -2.46 -15.60 13.42
CA HIS A 886 -3.05 -14.32 13.01
C HIS A 886 -2.42 -13.73 11.75
N ASP A 887 -3.15 -12.88 11.03
CA ASP A 887 -2.69 -12.20 9.82
C ASP A 887 -2.79 -10.67 9.98
N ILE A 888 -1.71 -9.98 9.63
CA ILE A 888 -1.66 -8.53 9.48
C ILE A 888 -1.45 -8.21 8.00
N ARG A 889 -2.28 -7.32 7.45
CA ARG A 889 -2.19 -6.93 6.04
C ARG A 889 -2.10 -5.41 5.89
N ILE A 890 -1.08 -4.97 5.17
CA ILE A 890 -0.80 -3.56 4.88
C ILE A 890 -0.95 -3.36 3.38
N GLU A 891 -2.06 -2.77 2.94
CA GLU A 891 -2.39 -2.49 1.55
C GLU A 891 -2.17 -1.00 1.24
N ALA A 892 -0.90 -0.60 1.18
CA ALA A 892 -0.51 0.80 1.04
C ALA A 892 0.75 0.95 0.19
N ALA A 893 0.88 2.10 -0.47
CA ALA A 893 2.17 2.56 -0.96
C ALA A 893 2.92 3.26 0.19
N LEU A 894 4.13 2.79 0.49
CA LEU A 894 4.95 3.27 1.60
C LEU A 894 6.09 4.11 1.04
N TYR A 895 6.31 5.29 1.59
CA TYR A 895 7.40 6.17 1.21
C TYR A 895 8.09 6.79 2.42
N ALA A 896 9.39 6.55 2.57
CA ALA A 896 10.28 7.22 3.51
C ALA A 896 11.30 8.06 2.72
N GLU A 897 11.20 9.39 2.81
CA GLU A 897 12.00 10.30 1.97
C GLU A 897 13.47 10.38 2.38
N GLU A 898 13.74 10.53 3.68
CA GLU A 898 15.07 10.78 4.24
C GLU A 898 15.59 9.59 5.04
N GLY A 899 14.70 8.78 5.62
CA GLY A 899 15.03 7.56 6.34
C GLY A 899 14.66 6.28 5.58
N SER A 900 14.16 5.30 6.32
CA SER A 900 14.01 3.92 5.85
C SER A 900 12.66 3.32 6.21
N PHE A 901 12.32 2.23 5.54
CA PHE A 901 11.40 1.26 6.12
C PHE A 901 12.05 0.60 7.33
N TYR A 902 11.25 0.35 8.36
CA TYR A 902 11.72 -0.27 9.60
C TYR A 902 10.63 -1.16 10.19
N VAL A 903 11.04 -2.20 10.91
CA VAL A 903 10.13 -3.03 11.70
C VAL A 903 10.58 -2.94 13.15
N ILE A 904 9.72 -2.48 14.04
CA ILE A 904 10.02 -2.43 15.47
C ILE A 904 9.94 -3.87 15.99
N PRO A 905 11.06 -4.47 16.45
CA PRO A 905 11.08 -5.90 16.79
C PRO A 905 10.25 -6.22 18.05
N GLY A 906 10.26 -5.32 19.04
CA GLY A 906 9.74 -5.60 20.38
C GLY A 906 10.58 -6.65 21.12
N ASP A 907 10.15 -7.02 22.32
CA ASP A 907 10.71 -8.18 23.04
C ASP A 907 10.19 -9.50 22.49
N SER A 908 10.96 -10.57 22.69
CA SER A 908 10.53 -11.93 22.35
C SER A 908 9.32 -12.30 23.20
N PHE A 909 8.36 -13.03 22.63
CA PHE A 909 7.13 -13.38 23.35
C PHE A 909 7.43 -14.26 24.57
N ASN A 910 8.29 -15.25 24.40
CA ASN A 910 8.81 -16.08 25.48
C ASN A 910 10.22 -15.60 25.85
N GLY A 911 10.36 -15.03 27.04
CA GLY A 911 11.63 -14.53 27.58
C GLY A 911 12.42 -15.54 28.41
N ASN A 912 11.87 -16.74 28.65
CA ASN A 912 12.53 -17.75 29.47
C ASN A 912 13.59 -18.53 28.67
N SER A 913 14.86 -18.20 28.85
CA SER A 913 15.97 -18.84 28.12
C SER A 913 16.13 -20.35 28.35
N ALA A 914 15.48 -20.92 29.36
CA ALA A 914 15.48 -22.36 29.60
C ALA A 914 14.41 -23.12 28.78
N ASP A 915 13.36 -22.44 28.31
CA ASP A 915 12.29 -23.03 27.52
C ASP A 915 12.64 -23.06 26.03
N THR A 916 13.58 -23.92 25.66
CA THR A 916 14.01 -24.17 24.27
C THR A 916 13.48 -25.50 23.76
N PHE A 917 13.38 -25.65 22.43
CA PHE A 917 12.98 -26.91 21.82
C PHE A 917 13.91 -28.07 22.21
N ALA A 918 15.23 -27.84 22.24
CA ALA A 918 16.22 -28.83 22.65
C ALA A 918 15.99 -29.30 24.11
N ASN A 919 15.73 -28.38 25.04
CA ASN A 919 15.42 -28.74 26.42
C ASN A 919 14.09 -29.48 26.52
N TRP A 920 13.06 -29.05 25.79
CA TRP A 920 11.76 -29.71 25.75
C TRP A 920 11.84 -31.19 25.35
N GLN A 921 12.70 -31.53 24.39
CA GLN A 921 12.91 -32.93 23.99
C GLN A 921 13.41 -33.83 25.13
N THR A 922 14.10 -33.25 26.12
CA THR A 922 14.61 -33.97 27.30
C THR A 922 13.58 -34.11 28.43
N LEU A 923 12.45 -33.40 28.36
CA LEU A 923 11.44 -33.35 29.43
C LEU A 923 10.54 -34.60 29.49
N GLY A 924 10.72 -35.61 28.64
CA GLY A 924 9.87 -36.80 28.66
C GLY A 924 10.05 -37.69 27.43
N ALA A 925 9.45 -38.89 27.47
CA ALA A 925 9.52 -39.86 26.39
C ALA A 925 8.48 -39.59 25.29
N THR A 926 7.32 -39.06 25.65
CA THR A 926 6.21 -38.75 24.73
C THR A 926 5.96 -37.25 24.64
N ASN A 927 5.31 -36.78 23.57
CA ASN A 927 4.97 -35.35 23.43
C ASN A 927 4.02 -34.86 24.54
N ASP A 928 3.07 -35.71 24.97
CA ASP A 928 2.15 -35.36 26.07
C ASP A 928 2.90 -35.19 27.39
N GLU A 929 3.80 -36.13 27.72
CA GLU A 929 4.64 -36.05 28.92
C GLU A 929 5.59 -34.84 28.88
N ARG A 930 6.21 -34.57 27.73
CA ARG A 930 7.06 -33.38 27.55
C ARG A 930 6.27 -32.09 27.72
N ASN A 931 5.08 -32.01 27.15
CA ASN A 931 4.20 -30.83 27.27
C ASN A 931 3.69 -30.62 28.69
N GLU A 932 3.34 -31.70 29.38
CA GLU A 932 3.00 -31.64 30.81
C GLU A 932 4.17 -31.14 31.64
N ASN A 933 5.38 -31.69 31.42
CA ASN A 933 6.57 -31.28 32.15
C ASN A 933 7.01 -29.85 31.79
N ARG A 934 6.79 -29.40 30.55
CA ARG A 934 6.95 -27.99 30.12
C ARG A 934 5.98 -27.07 30.87
N TRP A 935 4.71 -27.47 31.00
CA TRP A 935 3.72 -26.75 31.82
C TRP A 935 4.06 -26.75 33.30
N ARG A 936 4.69 -27.80 33.85
CA ARG A 936 5.12 -27.85 35.25
C ARG A 936 6.43 -27.08 35.52
N ALA A 937 7.33 -26.99 34.55
CA ALA A 937 8.61 -26.30 34.65
C ALA A 937 8.55 -24.81 34.29
N PHE A 938 7.95 -24.44 33.14
CA PHE A 938 7.96 -23.06 32.61
C PHE A 938 6.63 -22.31 32.57
N GLY A 939 5.50 -23.01 32.42
CA GLY A 939 4.16 -22.48 32.83
C GLY A 939 3.39 -22.01 31.62
N VAL A 940 3.73 -22.65 30.51
CA VAL A 940 3.43 -22.23 29.17
C VAL A 940 2.62 -23.32 28.52
N ASP A 941 1.49 -22.94 27.92
CA ASP A 941 0.70 -23.86 27.10
C ASP A 941 1.54 -24.34 25.90
N PRO A 942 1.34 -25.57 25.38
CA PRO A 942 2.07 -26.08 24.23
C PRO A 942 2.03 -25.21 22.97
N THR A 943 1.02 -24.35 22.80
CA THR A 943 0.97 -23.40 21.66
C THR A 943 1.88 -22.17 21.82
N THR A 944 2.49 -22.00 23.00
CA THR A 944 3.44 -20.92 23.26
C THR A 944 4.75 -21.16 22.50
N PRO A 945 5.25 -20.17 21.74
CA PRO A 945 6.55 -20.29 21.06
C PRO A 945 7.68 -20.54 22.07
N PHE A 946 8.74 -21.23 21.65
CA PHE A 946 9.92 -21.39 22.50
C PHE A 946 10.67 -20.05 22.64
N TYR A 947 11.65 -20.03 23.53
CA TYR A 947 12.52 -18.88 23.72
C TYR A 947 13.14 -18.39 22.41
N GLY A 948 12.97 -17.10 22.13
CA GLY A 948 13.51 -16.46 20.94
C GLY A 948 12.78 -16.80 19.63
N GLU A 949 11.81 -17.71 19.64
CA GLU A 949 11.01 -18.02 18.46
C GLU A 949 9.96 -16.92 18.19
N PRO A 950 9.66 -16.65 16.91
CA PRO A 950 8.61 -15.75 16.52
C PRO A 950 7.23 -16.34 16.84
N VAL A 951 6.29 -15.44 17.12
CA VAL A 951 4.87 -15.82 17.22
C VAL A 951 4.33 -16.17 15.83
N ALA A 952 3.34 -17.06 15.75
CA ALA A 952 2.72 -17.43 14.47
C ALA A 952 1.77 -16.32 13.98
N VAL A 953 2.36 -15.20 13.54
CA VAL A 953 1.67 -14.05 13.00
C VAL A 953 2.30 -13.69 11.65
N ARG A 954 1.52 -13.74 10.58
CA ARG A 954 1.99 -13.37 9.24
C ARG A 954 1.77 -11.89 8.99
N VAL A 955 2.81 -11.17 8.61
CA VAL A 955 2.71 -9.77 8.16
C VAL A 955 2.88 -9.74 6.65
N SER A 956 1.92 -9.17 5.94
CA SER A 956 1.96 -9.03 4.47
C SER A 956 1.84 -7.57 4.06
N ILE A 957 2.72 -7.13 3.16
CA ILE A 957 2.66 -5.80 2.55
C ILE A 957 2.28 -5.97 1.08
N ARG A 958 1.15 -5.39 0.69
CA ARG A 958 0.64 -5.40 -0.68
C ARG A 958 0.60 -3.97 -1.21
N GLY A 959 1.68 -3.57 -1.87
CA GLY A 959 1.84 -2.22 -2.42
C GLY A 959 3.26 -1.99 -2.91
N SER A 960 3.72 -0.74 -2.89
CA SER A 960 5.10 -0.38 -3.17
C SER A 960 5.81 0.14 -1.92
N LEU A 961 7.13 -0.04 -1.87
CA LEU A 961 8.01 0.51 -0.85
C LEU A 961 9.08 1.38 -1.48
N SER A 962 9.03 2.69 -1.24
CA SER A 962 10.09 3.63 -1.61
C SER A 962 10.79 4.12 -0.35
N GLU A 963 12.11 4.05 -0.30
CA GLU A 963 12.90 4.49 0.87
C GLU A 963 14.20 5.16 0.43
N ASN A 964 14.78 6.02 1.27
CA ASN A 964 16.08 6.63 0.97
C ASN A 964 17.16 5.57 0.86
N MET A 965 17.40 4.88 1.97
CA MET A 965 18.33 3.78 2.10
C MET A 965 17.72 2.76 3.05
N PRO A 966 17.79 1.45 2.75
CA PRO A 966 17.45 0.43 3.73
C PRO A 966 18.27 0.61 5.01
N ALA A 967 17.66 0.32 6.15
CA ALA A 967 18.39 0.27 7.42
C ALA A 967 19.56 -0.74 7.33
N PRO A 968 20.67 -0.53 8.05
CA PRO A 968 21.82 -1.43 8.00
C PRO A 968 21.44 -2.88 8.30
N MET A 969 22.10 -3.85 7.66
CA MET A 969 21.80 -5.27 7.87
C MET A 969 21.94 -5.67 9.35
N SER A 970 22.85 -5.05 10.10
CA SER A 970 23.00 -5.24 11.56
C SER A 970 21.72 -4.93 12.34
N ASP A 971 20.93 -3.96 11.87
CA ASP A 971 19.64 -3.61 12.46
C ASP A 971 18.55 -4.52 11.90
N GLN A 972 18.57 -4.79 10.59
CA GLN A 972 17.61 -5.68 9.94
C GLN A 972 17.57 -7.07 10.59
N ILE A 973 18.74 -7.60 10.96
CA ILE A 973 18.89 -8.90 11.64
C ILE A 973 18.08 -8.93 12.94
N LYS A 974 18.02 -7.83 13.70
CA LYS A 974 17.30 -7.79 14.99
C LYS A 974 15.80 -7.99 14.86
N TRP A 975 15.17 -7.44 13.82
CA TRP A 975 13.75 -7.72 13.57
C TRP A 975 13.54 -8.96 12.71
N LYS A 976 14.46 -9.33 11.82
CA LYS A 976 14.39 -10.60 11.09
C LYS A 976 14.42 -11.80 12.05
N ALA A 977 15.11 -11.68 13.18
CA ALA A 977 15.09 -12.69 14.26
C ALA A 977 13.67 -13.01 14.76
N LYS A 978 12.78 -12.01 14.77
CA LYS A 978 11.45 -12.09 15.42
C LYS A 978 10.27 -12.02 14.44
N TRP A 979 10.49 -11.52 13.24
CA TRP A 979 9.46 -11.24 12.24
C TRP A 979 9.88 -11.62 10.81
N GLY A 980 11.12 -12.10 10.63
CA GLY A 980 11.64 -12.50 9.32
C GLY A 980 11.32 -13.94 8.94
N TRP A 981 10.66 -14.70 9.84
CA TRP A 981 10.32 -16.11 9.67
C TRP A 981 9.18 -16.52 10.60
N ILE A 982 8.61 -17.71 10.35
CA ILE A 982 7.60 -18.37 11.19
C ILE A 982 8.03 -19.84 11.37
N PRO A 983 7.94 -20.44 12.57
CA PRO A 983 8.34 -21.84 12.76
C PRO A 983 7.37 -22.77 12.03
N GLY A 984 7.79 -23.98 11.64
CA GLY A 984 6.90 -24.90 10.90
C GLY A 984 5.71 -25.39 11.75
N GLN A 985 5.86 -25.34 13.06
CA GLN A 985 4.90 -25.82 14.04
C GLN A 985 4.58 -24.73 15.07
N ILE A 986 3.35 -24.68 15.56
CA ILE A 986 2.92 -23.75 16.60
C ILE A 986 3.40 -24.28 17.97
N GLY A 987 4.53 -23.75 18.45
CA GLY A 987 5.15 -24.18 19.71
C GLY A 987 5.42 -25.70 19.73
N SER A 988 5.05 -26.35 20.82
CA SER A 988 5.09 -27.82 20.99
C SER A 988 3.72 -28.50 20.84
N SER A 989 2.75 -27.83 20.20
CA SER A 989 1.33 -28.25 20.19
C SER A 989 0.99 -29.46 19.32
N GLY A 990 1.87 -29.86 18.41
CA GLY A 990 1.55 -30.83 17.34
C GLY A 990 1.05 -30.20 16.03
N LEU A 991 0.53 -28.95 16.07
CA LEU A 991 -0.11 -28.30 14.93
C LEU A 991 0.91 -27.59 14.04
N GLN A 992 0.85 -27.86 12.74
CA GLN A 992 1.62 -27.12 11.74
C GLN A 992 1.02 -25.74 11.50
N ILE A 993 1.85 -24.80 11.05
CA ILE A 993 1.36 -23.48 10.61
C ILE A 993 0.32 -23.61 9.48
N PRO A 994 -0.53 -22.58 9.29
CA PRO A 994 -1.54 -22.61 8.24
C PRO A 994 -0.95 -22.93 6.87
N ALA A 995 -1.57 -23.86 6.13
CA ALA A 995 -1.13 -24.31 4.81
C ALA A 995 -0.99 -23.15 3.81
N ALA A 996 -1.86 -22.14 3.90
CA ALA A 996 -1.80 -20.94 3.08
C ALA A 996 -0.49 -20.14 3.28
N TRP A 997 0.12 -20.21 4.46
CA TRP A 997 1.35 -19.46 4.76
C TRP A 997 2.60 -20.14 4.21
N VAL A 998 2.58 -21.47 4.06
CA VAL A 998 3.69 -22.25 3.48
C VAL A 998 3.90 -21.92 2.00
N ASN A 999 2.81 -21.63 1.28
CA ASN A 999 2.82 -21.34 -0.16
C ASN A 999 3.00 -19.85 -0.51
N GLU A 1000 2.76 -18.95 0.45
CA GLU A 1000 2.70 -17.50 0.24
C GLU A 1000 3.74 -16.70 1.05
N SER A 1001 4.63 -17.36 1.81
CA SER A 1001 5.61 -16.65 2.63
C SER A 1001 6.73 -16.05 1.78
N GLY A 1002 6.61 -14.75 1.54
CA GLY A 1002 7.67 -13.82 1.16
C GLY A 1002 7.87 -12.82 2.27
#